data_AF-A0A8I1BPF9-F1
#
_entry.id   AF-A0A8I1BPF9-F1
#
_cell.length_a   1.000
_cell.length_b   1.000
_cell.length_c   1.000
_cell.angle_alpha   90.00
_cell.angle_beta   90.00
_cell.angle_gamma   90.00
#
_symmetry.space_group_name_H-M   'P 1'
#
loop_
_entity.id
_entity.type
_entity.pdbx_description
1 polymer ?
#
loop_
_entity_poly.entity_id
_entity_poly.type
_entity_poly.pdbx_seq_one_letter_code
_entity_poly.pdbx_strand_id
1 'polypeptide(L)'
;MLAPLTDYKDKITLIRDSNIQFLDFGFTLPQRKEYGEFVKKGENGPLMRLIYNERDDNYLYPAPKNQPQTPREAEFSFSLEESLTLLNDTWLPVPFFRFNPPRAFSQGPDNWVRMMFHQLSEPDEDGHTHRVVVAFDTRIEPNRANTAYLAPNEEDVRSGVAFALAYLGYEVENFLETPWIDGWLKEVFSERALAVTKMYHDELEDALKEFQHQAHYLNLLNILGEKLRLPEIKINETKPQEPAIEVDLILDVGNSRTCGILIEDHINDNKGLTQLYEMTLRDLSHPYQIYNEPFESRVEFAQAEFGKQDFSVNSGRNNAFMWPTIGRVGPEANRMAAQRLGTEGSTGISSPKRYLWDDSPYSPGWRFSRSFGQTDREPLATAVPMTYLLNDHGEPLFRLEPDFRMPVFTPNYTRSSLMTMMLTEVLAQALTQMNSPAQRLKMSHASAPRQLRNIILTIPPAMPKPERAIFETCMENALGLIWKAMNWDPTDEKLRFDGKDEQCRIPMPNIHVKWDEATCGQLVYLYNETQIKFGERTEAFFASQVREDNRALTGDSTLKIASIDIGGGTTDLVITRYKLDTGTGSNVKIIPTQLFREGFKIAGDDILLDIIQICVLPALRTALTDAGISDADALMSSLFGSEGLDAGQQVLRQQLTLQIFNPIGLKILSQYENYDPLVPHEGINSTFGELLNVLPTEHVRRYIDDATNKELGGGESFSILNVPVQINFAQLHAEFISGERINITRSLKALCEVLYYYSCDVLLLTGRPSRLPGIQALLKVLQPVPPSRILPLHGYKTGGWYPFNKKGRIDDPKSTAAVGAMLCLMAENARLLNFYFSTGNFKTYSTVRYLGMLDNNNTISDNDVYYRDIQDKFEPDPDTYFEVRGGIRLGFRQLDNARWPASPLYTLRIKNPKLAQQLSQEDSVLHIKLGEERGASGHNDDNKSEKLRIEEMELINGKGGVNKNGLSFKLNTLADSGIGETSYWLDSGSVLGK
;
A
#
# COMPACT_ATOMS: atom_id res chain seq x y z
N MET A 1 -3.60 -8.32 11.67
CA MET A 1 -3.56 -8.78 13.09
C MET A 1 -4.44 -7.86 13.93
N LEU A 2 -4.87 -8.25 15.12
CA LEU A 2 -5.60 -7.33 16.01
C LEU A 2 -4.70 -6.16 16.42
N ALA A 3 -5.28 -4.97 16.59
CA ALA A 3 -4.59 -3.83 17.15
C ALA A 3 -4.10 -4.16 18.58
N PRO A 4 -2.81 -3.92 18.90
CA PRO A 4 -2.28 -4.18 20.21
C PRO A 4 -2.91 -3.22 21.21
N LEU A 5 -3.38 -3.76 22.33
CA LEU A 5 -3.94 -2.95 23.39
C LEU A 5 -2.82 -2.15 24.06
N THR A 6 -3.04 -0.84 24.18
CA THR A 6 -2.14 0.04 24.91
C THR A 6 -2.72 0.28 26.30
N ASP A 7 -1.90 0.16 27.34
CA ASP A 7 -2.28 0.56 28.69
C ASP A 7 -2.35 2.10 28.77
N TYR A 8 -3.54 2.63 28.50
CA TYR A 8 -3.81 4.06 28.59
C TYR A 8 -3.99 4.44 30.05
N LYS A 9 -3.03 5.23 30.57
CA LYS A 9 -3.13 5.87 31.89
C LYS A 9 -4.38 6.76 31.98
N ASP A 10 -4.79 7.13 33.20
CA ASP A 10 -5.96 7.99 33.49
C ASP A 10 -6.06 9.26 32.64
N LYS A 11 -4.93 9.79 32.13
CA LYS A 11 -4.88 10.95 31.25
C LYS A 11 -3.98 10.69 30.06
N ILE A 12 -4.47 11.00 28.87
CA ILE A 12 -3.72 10.92 27.63
C ILE A 12 -3.82 12.22 26.84
N THR A 13 -2.85 12.46 25.97
CA THR A 13 -2.89 13.61 25.06
C THR A 13 -3.14 13.16 23.63
N LEU A 14 -3.96 13.91 22.90
CA LEU A 14 -4.07 13.87 21.45
C LEU A 14 -3.38 15.11 20.87
N ILE A 15 -2.94 15.04 19.63
CA ILE A 15 -2.30 16.17 18.95
C ILE A 15 -3.34 16.85 18.06
N ARG A 16 -3.43 18.17 18.12
CA ARG A 16 -4.35 18.93 17.26
C ARG A 16 -4.07 18.67 15.78
N ASP A 17 -5.12 18.72 14.97
CA ASP A 17 -5.05 18.65 13.51
C ASP A 17 -4.24 17.44 12.99
N SER A 18 -4.17 16.33 13.73
CA SER A 18 -3.34 15.16 13.44
C SER A 18 -4.13 14.01 12.78
N ASN A 19 -5.17 14.34 12.02
CA ASN A 19 -6.15 13.40 11.45
C ASN A 19 -6.97 12.66 12.53
N ILE A 20 -7.73 11.64 12.15
CA ILE A 20 -8.53 10.82 13.06
C ILE A 20 -7.60 9.92 13.88
N GLN A 21 -7.71 9.99 15.20
CA GLN A 21 -6.89 9.24 16.15
C GLN A 21 -7.69 8.13 16.81
N PHE A 22 -7.07 6.98 17.03
CA PHE A 22 -7.74 5.77 17.52
C PHE A 22 -7.19 5.34 18.88
N LEU A 23 -8.10 4.89 19.75
CA LEU A 23 -7.79 4.17 20.98
C LEU A 23 -8.44 2.80 20.94
N ASP A 24 -7.66 1.76 21.20
CA ASP A 24 -8.10 0.36 21.14
C ASP A 24 -8.17 -0.24 22.55
N PHE A 25 -9.29 -0.90 22.84
CA PHE A 25 -9.56 -1.56 24.12
C PHE A 25 -10.07 -2.99 23.90
N GLY A 26 -9.91 -3.84 24.92
CA GLY A 26 -10.47 -5.18 24.96
C GLY A 26 -11.21 -5.40 26.28
N PHE A 27 -12.29 -6.19 26.24
CA PHE A 27 -12.98 -6.63 27.45
C PHE A 27 -13.66 -7.99 27.25
N THR A 28 -14.12 -8.55 28.36
CA THR A 28 -14.86 -9.81 28.42
C THR A 28 -16.12 -9.61 29.25
N LEU A 29 -17.24 -10.13 28.76
CA LEU A 29 -18.47 -10.21 29.55
C LEU A 29 -18.35 -11.33 30.59
N PRO A 30 -18.91 -11.16 31.81
CA PRO A 30 -18.98 -12.24 32.77
C PRO A 30 -19.88 -13.39 32.27
N GLN A 31 -19.71 -14.58 32.85
CA GLN A 31 -20.53 -15.74 32.48
C GLN A 31 -22.02 -15.57 32.82
N ARG A 32 -22.34 -14.76 33.85
CA ARG A 32 -23.71 -14.42 34.20
C ARG A 32 -24.15 -13.23 33.35
N LYS A 33 -25.33 -13.33 32.73
CA LYS A 33 -25.93 -12.21 32.00
C LYS A 33 -26.02 -10.97 32.88
N GLU A 34 -25.50 -9.87 32.38
CA GLU A 34 -25.64 -8.55 32.98
C GLU A 34 -26.74 -7.77 32.27
N TYR A 35 -27.55 -7.06 33.04
CA TYR A 35 -28.67 -6.27 32.54
C TYR A 35 -28.45 -4.79 32.81
N GLY A 36 -28.85 -3.96 31.85
CA GLY A 36 -29.13 -2.56 32.07
C GLY A 36 -30.58 -2.39 32.47
N GLU A 37 -30.81 -1.69 33.58
CA GLU A 37 -32.13 -1.33 34.05
C GLU A 37 -32.42 0.14 33.73
N PHE A 38 -33.63 0.44 33.25
CA PHE A 38 -33.96 1.76 32.70
C PHE A 38 -35.30 2.29 33.20
N VAL A 39 -35.42 3.62 33.23
CA VAL A 39 -36.66 4.34 33.55
C VAL A 39 -36.81 5.57 32.64
N LYS A 40 -38.03 5.91 32.22
CA LYS A 40 -38.28 7.12 31.43
C LYS A 40 -38.28 8.38 32.31
N LYS A 41 -37.65 9.45 31.82
CA LYS A 41 -37.70 10.77 32.48
C LYS A 41 -38.98 11.52 32.10
N GLY A 42 -40.09 11.24 32.78
CA GLY A 42 -41.40 11.79 32.42
C GLY A 42 -41.96 11.15 31.15
N GLU A 43 -43.07 11.67 30.61
CA GLU A 43 -43.76 11.02 29.48
C GLU A 43 -42.99 11.09 28.15
N ASN A 44 -42.23 12.17 27.92
CA ASN A 44 -41.54 12.44 26.65
C ASN A 44 -40.02 12.66 26.78
N GLY A 45 -39.44 12.44 27.97
CA GLY A 45 -37.99 12.59 28.17
C GLY A 45 -37.20 11.33 27.83
N PRO A 46 -35.86 11.43 27.76
CA PRO A 46 -35.00 10.31 27.39
C PRO A 46 -35.00 9.21 28.46
N LEU A 47 -34.52 8.02 28.07
CA LEU A 47 -34.27 6.94 29.01
C LEU A 47 -33.08 7.24 29.92
N MET A 48 -33.21 6.82 31.17
CA MET A 48 -32.17 6.91 32.18
C MET A 48 -31.79 5.51 32.63
N ARG A 49 -30.51 5.15 32.47
CA ARG A 49 -29.98 3.90 33.02
C ARG A 49 -29.77 4.04 34.52
N LEU A 50 -30.35 3.12 35.29
CA LEU A 50 -30.24 3.07 36.74
C LEU A 50 -28.86 2.54 37.17
N ILE A 51 -28.44 2.93 38.37
CA ILE A 51 -27.19 2.47 38.99
C ILE A 51 -27.54 1.39 40.01
N TYR A 52 -26.97 0.19 39.86
CA TYR A 52 -27.16 -0.87 40.85
C TYR A 52 -26.39 -0.54 42.13
N ASN A 53 -27.08 -0.62 43.27
CA ASN A 53 -26.52 -0.44 44.59
C ASN A 53 -26.47 -1.78 45.31
N GLU A 54 -25.29 -2.40 45.31
CA GLU A 54 -25.03 -3.70 45.95
C GLU A 54 -25.35 -3.71 47.45
N ARG A 55 -25.25 -2.57 48.13
CA ARG A 55 -25.41 -2.50 49.60
C ARG A 55 -26.84 -2.74 50.05
N ASP A 56 -27.79 -2.14 49.33
CA ASP A 56 -29.21 -2.17 49.68
C ASP A 56 -30.04 -3.01 48.69
N ASP A 57 -29.36 -3.73 47.78
CA ASP A 57 -29.92 -4.56 46.71
C ASP A 57 -31.06 -3.87 45.95
N ASN A 58 -30.80 -2.62 45.53
CA ASN A 58 -31.77 -1.79 44.83
C ASN A 58 -31.13 -1.02 43.67
N TYR A 59 -31.99 -0.38 42.86
CA TYR A 59 -31.57 0.47 41.77
C TYR A 59 -31.78 1.94 42.13
N LEU A 60 -30.77 2.76 41.86
CA LEU A 60 -30.75 4.18 42.15
C LEU A 60 -30.89 5.00 40.88
N TYR A 61 -31.70 6.05 40.94
CA TYR A 61 -31.76 7.06 39.91
C TYR A 61 -30.46 7.87 39.89
N PRO A 62 -29.76 7.97 38.74
CA PRO A 62 -28.48 8.65 38.68
C PRO A 62 -28.68 10.16 38.93
N ALA A 63 -27.88 10.71 39.84
CA ALA A 63 -27.92 12.13 40.21
C ALA A 63 -26.50 12.69 40.41
N PRO A 64 -26.29 14.01 40.22
CA PRO A 64 -25.03 14.68 40.53
C PRO A 64 -24.64 14.48 42.00
N LYS A 65 -23.34 14.49 42.32
CA LYS A 65 -22.83 14.28 43.69
C LYS A 65 -23.46 15.18 44.77
N ASN A 66 -23.98 16.35 44.40
CA ASN A 66 -24.60 17.32 45.31
C ASN A 66 -26.10 17.09 45.52
N GLN A 67 -26.69 16.06 44.92
CA GLN A 67 -28.09 15.68 45.06
C GLN A 67 -28.18 14.22 45.54
N PRO A 68 -29.12 13.90 46.45
CA PRO A 68 -29.31 12.53 46.90
C PRO A 68 -29.81 11.67 45.74
N GLN A 69 -29.17 10.52 45.53
CA GLN A 69 -29.71 9.48 44.64
C GLN A 69 -30.92 8.85 45.31
N THR A 70 -32.00 8.68 44.55
CA THR A 70 -33.26 8.10 45.05
C THR A 70 -33.46 6.70 44.49
N PRO A 71 -33.89 5.72 45.30
CA PRO A 71 -34.27 4.40 44.81
C PRO A 71 -35.41 4.51 43.78
N ARG A 72 -35.33 3.71 42.72
CA ARG A 72 -36.33 3.67 41.64
C ARG A 72 -36.41 2.26 41.07
N GLU A 73 -37.63 1.81 40.80
CA GLU A 73 -37.85 0.54 40.09
C GLU A 73 -37.60 0.72 38.59
N ALA A 74 -37.13 -0.34 37.96
CA ALA A 74 -36.89 -0.38 36.52
C ALA A 74 -38.21 -0.56 35.77
N GLU A 75 -38.41 0.22 34.71
CA GLU A 75 -39.52 0.05 33.77
C GLU A 75 -39.13 -0.89 32.63
N PHE A 76 -37.86 -0.90 32.24
CA PHE A 76 -37.32 -1.72 31.16
C PHE A 76 -35.99 -2.35 31.56
N SER A 77 -35.73 -3.57 31.07
CA SER A 77 -34.49 -4.31 31.31
C SER A 77 -33.99 -4.92 30.00
N PHE A 78 -32.73 -4.67 29.66
CA PHE A 78 -32.09 -5.20 28.45
C PHE A 78 -30.69 -5.72 28.77
N SER A 79 -30.34 -6.88 28.24
CA SER A 79 -29.01 -7.46 28.51
C SER A 79 -27.90 -6.75 27.73
N LEU A 80 -26.68 -6.77 28.29
CA LEU A 80 -25.51 -6.24 27.58
C LEU A 80 -25.20 -7.05 26.31
N GLU A 81 -25.42 -8.37 26.35
CA GLU A 81 -25.23 -9.28 25.23
C GLU A 81 -26.14 -8.94 24.04
N GLU A 82 -27.41 -8.63 24.30
CA GLU A 82 -28.36 -8.19 23.26
C GLU A 82 -27.90 -6.88 22.64
N SER A 83 -27.51 -5.89 23.44
CA SER A 83 -26.98 -4.61 22.95
C SER A 83 -25.74 -4.78 22.08
N LEU A 84 -24.78 -5.60 22.53
CA LEU A 84 -23.54 -5.85 21.80
C LEU A 84 -23.78 -6.59 20.49
N THR A 85 -24.70 -7.57 20.49
CA THR A 85 -25.07 -8.30 19.27
C THR A 85 -25.74 -7.37 18.26
N LEU A 86 -26.70 -6.55 18.72
CA LEU A 86 -27.46 -5.64 17.87
C LEU A 86 -26.56 -4.60 17.19
N LEU A 87 -25.67 -3.98 17.97
CA LEU A 87 -24.85 -2.84 17.57
C LEU A 87 -23.40 -3.22 17.21
N ASN A 88 -23.10 -4.51 17.04
CA ASN A 88 -21.78 -4.99 16.61
C ASN A 88 -21.36 -4.38 15.26
N ASP A 89 -20.08 -4.04 15.12
CA ASP A 89 -19.46 -3.43 13.94
C ASP A 89 -20.15 -2.13 13.46
N THR A 90 -20.80 -1.40 14.37
CA THR A 90 -21.53 -0.16 14.07
C THR A 90 -20.86 1.04 14.76
N TRP A 91 -20.54 2.07 13.97
CA TRP A 91 -20.02 3.34 14.49
C TRP A 91 -21.15 4.20 15.08
N LEU A 92 -20.96 4.64 16.32
CA LEU A 92 -21.92 5.45 17.07
C LEU A 92 -21.26 6.71 17.67
N PRO A 93 -21.97 7.84 17.78
CA PRO A 93 -21.45 9.05 18.42
C PRO A 93 -21.23 8.83 19.92
N VAL A 94 -20.23 9.48 20.50
CA VAL A 94 -19.87 9.34 21.93
C VAL A 94 -19.87 10.70 22.63
N PRO A 95 -20.56 10.86 23.78
CA PRO A 95 -20.59 12.08 24.57
C PRO A 95 -19.28 12.27 25.36
N PHE A 96 -18.28 12.84 24.68
CA PHE A 96 -16.98 13.16 25.25
C PHE A 96 -16.87 14.67 25.49
N PHE A 97 -17.18 15.11 26.71
CA PHE A 97 -17.40 16.52 27.00
C PHE A 97 -16.26 17.15 27.78
N ARG A 98 -16.22 18.49 27.79
CA ARG A 98 -15.31 19.24 28.67
C ARG A 98 -15.52 18.79 30.12
N PHE A 99 -14.43 18.42 30.77
CA PHE A 99 -14.41 17.81 32.09
C PHE A 99 -13.81 18.76 33.13
N ASN A 100 -14.60 19.03 34.17
CA ASN A 100 -14.20 19.73 35.37
C ASN A 100 -14.16 18.73 36.54
N PRO A 101 -12.98 18.44 37.11
CA PRO A 101 -12.87 17.55 38.26
C PRO A 101 -13.73 18.01 39.44
N PRO A 102 -14.31 17.10 40.25
CA PRO A 102 -14.07 15.65 40.23
C PRO A 102 -14.99 14.85 39.28
N ARG A 103 -16.15 15.38 38.87
CA ARG A 103 -17.04 14.79 37.84
C ARG A 103 -18.15 15.77 37.43
N ALA A 104 -17.77 16.89 36.82
CA ALA A 104 -18.69 17.87 36.27
C ALA A 104 -18.40 18.07 34.78
N PHE A 105 -19.45 18.16 33.97
CA PHE A 105 -19.35 18.30 32.52
C PHE A 105 -19.98 19.60 32.06
N SER A 106 -19.39 20.24 31.07
CA SER A 106 -20.07 21.25 30.26
C SER A 106 -20.76 20.59 29.08
N GLN A 107 -21.78 21.22 28.50
CA GLN A 107 -22.39 20.71 27.27
C GLN A 107 -21.38 20.78 26.11
N GLY A 108 -21.26 19.68 25.35
CA GLY A 108 -20.38 19.55 24.20
C GLY A 108 -18.89 19.36 24.52
N PRO A 109 -18.07 19.09 23.48
CA PRO A 109 -18.45 19.06 22.06
C PRO A 109 -19.19 17.78 21.65
N ASP A 110 -20.17 17.90 20.75
CA ASP A 110 -21.12 16.80 20.47
C ASP A 110 -20.77 15.93 19.25
N ASN A 111 -19.85 16.36 18.37
CA ASN A 111 -19.59 15.70 17.10
C ASN A 111 -18.09 15.53 16.82
N TRP A 112 -17.34 14.90 17.74
CA TRP A 112 -15.88 14.70 17.60
C TRP A 112 -15.36 13.34 18.08
N VAL A 113 -16.21 12.49 18.65
CA VAL A 113 -15.84 11.12 19.09
C VAL A 113 -16.83 10.09 18.55
N ARG A 114 -16.31 8.92 18.17
CA ARG A 114 -17.05 7.73 17.72
C ARG A 114 -16.58 6.48 18.44
N MET A 115 -17.47 5.51 18.63
CA MET A 115 -17.14 4.17 19.14
C MET A 115 -17.62 3.08 18.17
N MET A 116 -16.88 1.97 18.10
CA MET A 116 -17.30 0.71 17.49
C MET A 116 -16.96 -0.44 18.44
N PHE A 117 -17.90 -1.37 18.62
CA PHE A 117 -17.69 -2.65 19.28
C PHE A 117 -17.56 -3.76 18.24
N HIS A 118 -16.66 -4.71 18.48
CA HIS A 118 -16.46 -5.89 17.64
C HIS A 118 -16.33 -7.15 18.51
N GLN A 119 -17.21 -8.12 18.31
CA GLN A 119 -17.13 -9.43 18.93
C GLN A 119 -16.11 -10.32 18.20
N LEU A 120 -15.14 -10.86 18.94
CA LEU A 120 -14.16 -11.77 18.39
C LEU A 120 -14.73 -13.19 18.24
N SER A 121 -14.32 -13.88 17.17
CA SER A 121 -14.67 -15.30 16.96
C SER A 121 -14.04 -16.22 18.01
N GLU A 122 -12.83 -15.88 18.44
CA GLU A 122 -12.09 -16.53 19.52
C GLU A 122 -11.49 -15.45 20.43
N PRO A 123 -11.36 -15.69 21.74
CA PRO A 123 -10.70 -14.76 22.63
C PRO A 123 -9.28 -14.43 22.15
N ASP A 124 -8.83 -13.19 22.39
CA ASP A 124 -7.46 -12.80 22.09
C ASP A 124 -6.43 -13.41 23.07
N GLU A 125 -5.15 -13.08 22.90
CA GLU A 125 -4.06 -13.58 23.75
C GLU A 125 -4.23 -13.23 25.25
N ASP A 126 -4.98 -12.16 25.56
CA ASP A 126 -5.28 -11.70 26.93
C ASP A 126 -6.65 -12.23 27.44
N GLY A 127 -7.35 -13.04 26.63
CA GLY A 127 -8.65 -13.62 26.95
C GLY A 127 -9.85 -12.68 26.75
N HIS A 128 -9.66 -11.55 26.06
CA HIS A 128 -10.73 -10.63 25.70
C HIS A 128 -11.61 -11.23 24.61
N THR A 129 -12.94 -11.14 24.78
CA THR A 129 -13.91 -11.63 23.78
C THR A 129 -14.41 -10.54 22.86
N HIS A 130 -14.18 -9.27 23.21
CA HIS A 130 -14.62 -8.11 22.44
C HIS A 130 -13.49 -7.10 22.30
N ARG A 131 -13.43 -6.46 21.13
CA ARG A 131 -12.63 -5.26 20.86
C ARG A 131 -13.53 -4.04 20.84
N VAL A 132 -12.99 -2.92 21.31
CA VAL A 132 -13.64 -1.61 21.22
C VAL A 132 -12.66 -0.61 20.64
N VAL A 133 -13.07 0.08 19.59
CA VAL A 133 -12.29 1.16 18.97
C VAL A 133 -13.00 2.47 19.22
N VAL A 134 -12.28 3.44 19.79
CA VAL A 134 -12.76 4.81 19.98
C VAL A 134 -11.96 5.74 19.06
N ALA A 135 -12.64 6.40 18.13
CA ALA A 135 -12.05 7.32 17.18
C ALA A 135 -12.32 8.77 17.57
N PHE A 136 -11.29 9.62 17.48
CA PHE A 136 -11.32 11.04 17.82
C PHE A 136 -10.96 11.86 16.58
N ASP A 137 -11.84 12.77 16.18
CA ASP A 137 -11.54 13.78 15.17
C ASP A 137 -10.78 14.93 15.85
N THR A 138 -9.48 15.05 15.56
CA THR A 138 -8.58 16.02 16.21
C THR A 138 -8.58 17.41 15.55
N ARG A 139 -9.40 17.63 14.53
CA ARG A 139 -9.50 18.94 13.86
C ARG A 139 -10.06 19.98 14.82
N ILE A 140 -9.38 21.12 14.89
CA ILE A 140 -9.80 22.25 15.72
C ILE A 140 -10.69 23.21 14.92
N GLU A 141 -11.91 23.43 15.41
CA GLU A 141 -12.85 24.36 14.79
C GLU A 141 -12.66 25.80 15.34
N PRO A 142 -12.86 26.83 14.51
CA PRO A 142 -12.79 28.21 14.97
C PRO A 142 -13.91 28.52 15.95
N ASN A 143 -13.61 29.21 17.05
CA ASN A 143 -14.62 29.65 18.00
C ASN A 143 -15.45 30.80 17.39
N ARG A 144 -16.68 30.51 16.98
CA ARG A 144 -17.62 31.48 16.39
C ARG A 144 -18.80 31.67 17.34
N ALA A 145 -19.14 32.94 17.64
CA ALA A 145 -20.32 33.26 18.45
C ALA A 145 -21.60 32.68 17.81
N ASN A 146 -22.48 32.14 18.64
CA ASN A 146 -23.76 31.54 18.23
C ASN A 146 -23.64 30.30 17.30
N THR A 147 -22.51 29.59 17.33
CA THR A 147 -22.39 28.28 16.68
C THR A 147 -22.48 27.14 17.69
N ALA A 148 -23.03 26.01 17.25
CA ALA A 148 -23.10 24.81 18.09
C ALA A 148 -21.69 24.32 18.42
N TYR A 149 -21.47 23.89 19.67
CA TYR A 149 -20.19 23.38 20.10
C TYR A 149 -20.04 21.91 19.69
N LEU A 150 -19.53 21.68 18.48
CA LEU A 150 -19.51 20.37 17.83
C LEU A 150 -18.13 19.69 17.88
N ALA A 151 -17.07 20.47 18.01
CA ALA A 151 -15.69 20.00 18.03
C ALA A 151 -14.87 20.85 19.01
N PRO A 152 -13.74 20.33 19.51
CA PRO A 152 -12.76 21.13 20.23
C PRO A 152 -12.34 22.38 19.43
N ASN A 153 -12.15 23.49 20.12
CA ASN A 153 -11.81 24.79 19.52
C ASN A 153 -10.50 25.36 20.08
N GLU A 154 -10.05 26.50 19.54
CA GLU A 154 -8.78 27.13 19.95
C GLU A 154 -8.71 27.49 21.44
N GLU A 155 -9.85 27.77 22.09
CA GLU A 155 -9.88 28.06 23.53
C GLU A 155 -9.62 26.80 24.36
N ASP A 156 -10.12 25.65 23.91
CA ASP A 156 -9.88 24.35 24.55
C ASP A 156 -8.40 23.99 24.58
N VAL A 157 -7.74 24.12 23.44
CA VAL A 157 -6.31 23.82 23.28
C VAL A 157 -5.48 24.77 24.15
N ARG A 158 -5.78 26.08 24.10
CA ARG A 158 -5.03 27.11 24.83
C ARG A 158 -5.18 26.97 26.35
N SER A 159 -6.39 26.68 26.82
CA SER A 159 -6.69 26.53 28.25
C SER A 159 -6.25 25.17 28.82
N GLY A 160 -5.97 24.19 27.96
CA GLY A 160 -5.55 22.85 28.36
C GLY A 160 -6.65 22.07 29.11
N VAL A 161 -7.91 22.34 28.74
CA VAL A 161 -9.10 21.66 29.27
C VAL A 161 -9.02 20.16 28.97
N ALA A 162 -9.43 19.36 29.95
CA ALA A 162 -9.59 17.93 29.77
C ALA A 162 -10.98 17.62 29.24
N PHE A 163 -11.10 16.54 28.48
CA PHE A 163 -12.35 15.96 28.02
C PHE A 163 -12.49 14.55 28.60
N ALA A 164 -13.69 14.14 28.97
CA ALA A 164 -13.94 12.80 29.49
C ALA A 164 -15.30 12.27 29.01
N LEU A 165 -15.45 10.95 29.06
CA LEU A 165 -16.70 10.27 28.75
C LEU A 165 -17.78 10.63 29.79
N ALA A 166 -18.88 11.21 29.32
CA ALA A 166 -20.14 11.26 30.06
C ALA A 166 -20.94 9.98 29.77
N TYR A 167 -21.43 9.29 30.78
CA TYR A 167 -22.18 8.04 30.57
C TYR A 167 -23.32 7.80 31.56
N LEU A 168 -23.42 8.61 32.61
CA LEU A 168 -24.56 8.58 33.51
C LEU A 168 -25.72 9.34 32.88
N GLY A 169 -26.96 8.89 33.12
CA GLY A 169 -28.15 9.46 32.47
C GLY A 169 -28.25 10.99 32.56
N TYR A 170 -27.98 11.58 33.74
CA TYR A 170 -28.06 13.04 33.92
C TYR A 170 -26.95 13.81 33.19
N GLU A 171 -25.87 13.14 32.79
CA GLU A 171 -24.74 13.73 32.07
C GLU A 171 -25.01 13.77 30.55
N VAL A 172 -25.78 12.81 30.04
CA VAL A 172 -26.01 12.61 28.59
C VAL A 172 -27.42 13.02 28.12
N GLU A 173 -28.28 13.48 29.03
CA GLU A 173 -29.67 13.85 28.74
C GLU A 173 -29.82 14.77 27.52
N ASN A 174 -29.17 15.93 27.53
CA ASN A 174 -29.25 16.91 26.43
C ASN A 174 -28.69 16.34 25.11
N PHE A 175 -27.71 15.44 25.22
CA PHE A 175 -27.09 14.80 24.06
C PHE A 175 -28.07 13.82 23.39
N LEU A 176 -28.80 13.03 24.18
CA LEU A 176 -29.83 12.12 23.67
C LEU A 176 -31.04 12.86 23.10
N GLU A 177 -31.37 14.04 23.62
CA GLU A 177 -32.46 14.87 23.10
C GLU A 177 -32.07 15.66 21.83
N THR A 178 -30.80 15.64 21.45
CA THR A 178 -30.33 16.33 20.25
C THR A 178 -30.90 15.66 19.00
N PRO A 179 -31.65 16.37 18.13
CA PRO A 179 -32.41 15.73 17.05
C PRO A 179 -31.61 14.86 16.08
N TRP A 180 -30.39 15.28 15.73
CA TRP A 180 -29.54 14.51 14.82
C TRP A 180 -28.92 13.27 15.50
N ILE A 181 -28.71 13.30 16.82
CA ILE A 181 -28.25 12.15 17.61
C ILE A 181 -29.39 11.14 17.74
N ASP A 182 -30.57 11.56 18.20
CA ASP A 182 -31.72 10.67 18.36
C ASP A 182 -32.14 10.07 17.01
N GLY A 183 -32.14 10.87 15.94
CA GLY A 183 -32.39 10.41 14.58
C GLY A 183 -31.40 9.34 14.12
N TRP A 184 -30.09 9.56 14.36
CA TRP A 184 -29.05 8.58 14.06
C TRP A 184 -29.30 7.27 14.82
N LEU A 185 -29.51 7.34 16.14
CA LEU A 185 -29.71 6.16 16.98
C LEU A 185 -30.97 5.38 16.56
N LYS A 186 -32.06 6.07 16.21
CA LYS A 186 -33.28 5.44 15.71
C LYS A 186 -33.07 4.73 14.38
N GLU A 187 -32.42 5.37 13.42
CA GLU A 187 -32.17 4.76 12.10
C GLU A 187 -31.27 3.53 12.23
N VAL A 188 -30.17 3.64 12.97
CA VAL A 188 -29.28 2.50 13.24
C VAL A 188 -30.02 1.37 13.94
N PHE A 189 -30.77 1.67 15.01
CA PHE A 189 -31.55 0.66 15.71
C PHE A 189 -32.53 -0.04 14.77
N SER A 190 -33.22 0.71 13.92
CA SER A 190 -34.24 0.19 13.01
C SER A 190 -33.62 -0.74 11.96
N GLU A 191 -32.53 -0.32 11.32
CA GLU A 191 -31.79 -1.14 10.35
C GLU A 191 -31.27 -2.43 10.99
N ARG A 192 -30.69 -2.33 12.19
CA ARG A 192 -30.12 -3.49 12.90
C ARG A 192 -31.18 -4.42 13.48
N ALA A 193 -32.30 -3.90 13.98
CA ALA A 193 -33.39 -4.70 14.51
C ALA A 193 -34.04 -5.55 13.40
N LEU A 194 -34.19 -4.99 12.20
CA LEU A 194 -34.69 -5.72 11.03
C LEU A 194 -33.66 -6.73 10.52
N ALA A 195 -32.38 -6.34 10.40
CA ALA A 195 -31.36 -7.19 9.78
C ALA A 195 -30.82 -8.30 10.69
N VAL A 196 -30.61 -8.01 11.98
CA VAL A 196 -29.95 -8.91 12.94
C VAL A 196 -30.97 -9.69 13.77
N THR A 197 -31.91 -8.98 14.40
CA THR A 197 -32.92 -9.63 15.26
C THR A 197 -34.15 -10.12 14.49
N LYS A 198 -34.28 -9.75 13.21
CA LYS A 198 -35.41 -10.10 12.33
C LYS A 198 -36.77 -9.68 12.92
N MET A 199 -36.79 -8.53 13.60
CA MET A 199 -37.99 -7.96 14.22
C MET A 199 -39.02 -7.61 13.15
N TYR A 200 -40.31 -7.74 13.46
CA TYR A 200 -41.37 -7.30 12.55
C TYR A 200 -41.56 -5.78 12.59
N HIS A 201 -42.15 -5.19 11.54
CA HIS A 201 -42.33 -3.73 11.47
C HIS A 201 -43.20 -3.18 12.61
N ASP A 202 -44.29 -3.86 12.97
CA ASP A 202 -45.18 -3.44 14.07
C ASP A 202 -44.46 -3.49 15.43
N GLU A 203 -43.64 -4.53 15.67
CA GLU A 203 -42.81 -4.66 16.87
C GLU A 203 -41.74 -3.56 16.95
N LEU A 204 -41.16 -3.20 15.81
CA LEU A 204 -40.19 -2.11 15.72
C LEU A 204 -40.81 -0.76 16.10
N GLU A 205 -42.03 -0.47 15.65
CA GLU A 205 -42.72 0.76 16.04
C GLU A 205 -42.94 0.85 17.55
N ASP A 206 -43.31 -0.26 18.19
CA ASP A 206 -43.49 -0.30 19.64
C ASP A 206 -42.15 -0.19 20.39
N ALA A 207 -41.10 -0.86 19.91
CA ALA A 207 -39.75 -0.72 20.45
C ALA A 207 -39.22 0.73 20.38
N LEU A 208 -39.53 1.45 19.29
CA LEU A 208 -39.19 2.87 19.15
C LEU A 208 -39.99 3.77 20.11
N LYS A 209 -41.28 3.49 20.36
CA LYS A 209 -42.09 4.20 21.37
C LYS A 209 -41.59 3.93 22.80
N GLU A 210 -41.00 2.77 23.03
CA GLU A 210 -40.38 2.38 24.29
C GLU A 210 -38.94 2.91 24.45
N PHE A 211 -38.38 3.58 23.43
CA PHE A 211 -37.02 4.10 23.40
C PHE A 211 -35.92 3.02 23.51
N GLN A 212 -36.18 1.81 23.01
CA GLN A 212 -35.20 0.71 23.06
C GLN A 212 -33.86 1.07 22.38
N HIS A 213 -33.89 1.93 21.35
CA HIS A 213 -32.70 2.47 20.70
C HIS A 213 -31.76 3.20 21.70
N GLN A 214 -32.32 3.97 22.63
CA GLN A 214 -31.55 4.63 23.69
C GLN A 214 -31.07 3.64 24.75
N ALA A 215 -31.88 2.64 25.12
CA ALA A 215 -31.50 1.63 26.10
C ALA A 215 -30.25 0.86 25.65
N HIS A 216 -30.24 0.37 24.41
CA HIS A 216 -29.10 -0.35 23.86
C HIS A 216 -27.84 0.52 23.78
N TYR A 217 -27.99 1.78 23.36
CA TYR A 217 -26.91 2.75 23.31
C TYR A 217 -26.31 3.07 24.70
N LEU A 218 -27.16 3.32 25.70
CA LEU A 218 -26.74 3.59 27.08
C LEU A 218 -26.03 2.40 27.73
N ASN A 219 -26.39 1.16 27.37
CA ASN A 219 -25.65 -0.02 27.78
C ASN A 219 -24.21 -0.01 27.25
N LEU A 220 -24.00 0.39 25.99
CA LEU A 220 -22.66 0.52 25.43
C LEU A 220 -21.85 1.62 26.14
N LEU A 221 -22.46 2.79 26.40
CA LEU A 221 -21.79 3.85 27.17
C LEU A 221 -21.40 3.41 28.58
N ASN A 222 -22.25 2.61 29.24
CA ASN A 222 -21.92 2.05 30.54
C ASN A 222 -20.71 1.09 30.46
N ILE A 223 -20.59 0.28 29.41
CA ILE A 223 -19.41 -0.58 29.21
C ILE A 223 -18.15 0.29 29.09
N LEU A 224 -18.20 1.36 28.29
CA LEU A 224 -17.08 2.30 28.16
C LEU A 224 -16.70 2.94 29.51
N GLY A 225 -17.70 3.32 30.32
CA GLY A 225 -17.52 4.02 31.58
C GLY A 225 -17.05 3.14 32.74
N GLU A 226 -17.73 2.03 32.99
CA GLU A 226 -17.51 1.18 34.18
C GLU A 226 -16.49 0.07 33.95
N LYS A 227 -16.53 -0.57 32.77
CA LYS A 227 -15.67 -1.72 32.45
C LYS A 227 -14.33 -1.29 31.83
N LEU A 228 -14.35 -0.38 30.86
CA LEU A 228 -13.13 0.07 30.19
C LEU A 228 -12.47 1.27 30.86
N ARG A 229 -13.26 2.15 31.49
CA ARG A 229 -12.80 3.39 32.17
C ARG A 229 -11.94 4.25 31.23
N LEU A 230 -12.56 4.75 30.16
CA LEU A 230 -11.86 5.56 29.18
C LEU A 230 -11.12 6.74 29.83
N PRO A 231 -9.87 7.03 29.39
CA PRO A 231 -9.04 8.06 30.01
C PRO A 231 -9.53 9.48 29.70
N GLU A 232 -9.12 10.44 30.54
CA GLU A 232 -9.26 11.85 30.22
C GLU A 232 -8.37 12.21 29.01
N ILE A 233 -8.91 12.99 28.08
CA ILE A 233 -8.23 13.45 26.88
C ILE A 233 -7.86 14.92 27.02
N LYS A 234 -6.63 15.28 26.66
CA LYS A 234 -6.24 16.68 26.39
C LYS A 234 -5.75 16.82 24.97
N ILE A 235 -6.03 17.95 24.34
CA ILE A 235 -5.46 18.26 23.02
C ILE A 235 -4.25 19.16 23.20
N ASN A 236 -3.11 18.69 22.71
CA ASN A 236 -1.85 19.40 22.73
C ASN A 236 -1.55 20.05 21.37
N GLU A 237 -0.78 21.12 21.44
CA GLU A 237 -0.13 21.78 20.31
C GLU A 237 1.38 21.85 20.53
N THR A 238 2.13 22.20 19.48
CA THR A 238 3.56 22.45 19.58
C THR A 238 3.82 23.68 20.44
N LYS A 239 4.67 23.56 21.46
CA LYS A 239 5.03 24.66 22.36
C LYS A 239 6.53 24.92 22.30
N PRO A 240 7.01 26.16 22.54
CA PRO A 240 8.45 26.43 22.57
C PRO A 240 9.23 25.59 23.60
N GLN A 241 8.61 25.24 24.73
CA GLN A 241 9.24 24.38 25.75
C GLN A 241 9.16 22.88 25.43
N GLU A 242 8.29 22.48 24.51
CA GLU A 242 8.09 21.11 24.06
C GLU A 242 7.92 21.13 22.52
N PRO A 243 9.03 21.32 21.79
CA PRO A 243 9.00 21.44 20.33
C PRO A 243 8.55 20.13 19.69
N ALA A 244 8.10 20.21 18.44
CA ALA A 244 7.74 19.04 17.67
C ALA A 244 8.99 18.16 17.46
N ILE A 245 8.81 16.86 17.55
CA ILE A 245 9.84 15.88 17.23
C ILE A 245 9.80 15.65 15.72
N GLU A 246 10.96 15.84 15.08
CA GLU A 246 11.08 15.63 13.65
C GLU A 246 11.08 14.13 13.33
N VAL A 247 10.35 13.76 12.29
CA VAL A 247 10.19 12.37 11.84
C VAL A 247 10.60 12.28 10.38
N ASP A 248 11.42 11.30 10.04
CA ASP A 248 11.74 10.94 8.66
C ASP A 248 10.99 9.67 8.26
N LEU A 249 10.31 9.69 7.11
CA LEU A 249 9.61 8.55 6.53
C LEU A 249 10.44 7.98 5.39
N ILE A 250 10.75 6.69 5.45
CA ILE A 250 11.40 5.94 4.39
C ILE A 250 10.39 4.99 3.78
N LEU A 251 10.22 5.04 2.46
CA LEU A 251 9.33 4.17 1.72
C LEU A 251 10.09 3.44 0.61
N ASP A 252 9.95 2.12 0.64
CA ASP A 252 10.34 1.24 -0.44
C ASP A 252 9.08 0.75 -1.16
N VAL A 253 8.71 1.46 -2.23
CA VAL A 253 7.50 1.18 -3.00
C VAL A 253 7.84 0.30 -4.19
N GLY A 254 7.73 -1.02 -4.02
CA GLY A 254 7.95 -1.99 -5.09
C GLY A 254 6.72 -2.17 -5.99
N ASN A 255 6.91 -2.87 -7.12
CA ASN A 255 5.79 -3.19 -8.02
C ASN A 255 4.71 -4.02 -7.31
N SER A 256 5.09 -5.10 -6.61
CA SER A 256 4.12 -5.99 -5.96
C SER A 256 3.96 -5.74 -4.47
N ARG A 257 4.99 -5.25 -3.78
CA ARG A 257 4.96 -4.99 -2.33
C ARG A 257 5.66 -3.70 -1.94
N THR A 258 5.14 -3.04 -0.91
CA THR A 258 5.64 -1.78 -0.32
C THR A 258 6.04 -1.99 1.14
N CYS A 259 7.09 -1.30 1.59
CA CYS A 259 7.59 -1.33 2.96
C CYS A 259 7.88 0.10 3.44
N GLY A 260 7.62 0.41 4.72
CA GLY A 260 7.86 1.73 5.30
C GLY A 260 8.49 1.70 6.68
N ILE A 261 9.34 2.68 7.00
CA ILE A 261 9.95 2.89 8.32
C ILE A 261 9.82 4.38 8.68
N LEU A 262 9.49 4.66 9.94
CA LEU A 262 9.52 6.00 10.52
C LEU A 262 10.67 6.11 11.53
N ILE A 263 11.35 7.25 11.52
CA ILE A 263 12.51 7.51 12.38
C ILE A 263 12.31 8.84 13.10
N GLU A 264 12.25 8.82 14.43
CA GLU A 264 12.19 10.02 15.27
C GLU A 264 13.60 10.58 15.53
N ASP A 265 13.70 11.91 15.54
CA ASP A 265 14.92 12.63 15.87
C ASP A 265 14.78 13.38 17.20
N HIS A 266 15.31 12.78 18.27
CA HIS A 266 15.32 13.38 19.60
C HIS A 266 16.66 14.05 19.87
N ILE A 267 16.74 15.36 19.60
CA ILE A 267 17.97 16.18 19.67
C ILE A 267 18.79 15.94 20.95
N ASN A 268 18.13 15.82 22.10
CA ASN A 268 18.79 15.70 23.41
C ASN A 268 18.92 14.25 23.93
N ASP A 269 18.41 13.26 23.20
CA ASP A 269 18.37 11.86 23.61
C ASP A 269 18.64 10.94 22.41
N ASN A 270 19.79 11.10 21.74
CA ASN A 270 20.10 10.27 20.57
C ASN A 270 20.40 8.83 20.99
N LYS A 271 19.38 7.95 20.86
CA LYS A 271 19.51 6.52 21.14
C LYS A 271 19.71 5.67 19.88
N GLY A 272 20.10 6.29 18.77
CA GLY A 272 20.40 5.60 17.52
C GLY A 272 19.21 4.77 17.02
N LEU A 273 19.39 3.45 16.94
CA LEU A 273 18.44 2.50 16.36
C LEU A 273 17.18 2.22 17.21
N THR A 274 17.04 2.81 18.40
CA THR A 274 15.85 2.57 19.24
C THR A 274 14.70 3.55 19.01
N GLN A 275 14.90 4.57 18.16
CA GLN A 275 13.94 5.65 17.89
C GLN A 275 13.30 5.50 16.52
N LEU A 276 13.07 4.27 16.11
CA LEU A 276 12.49 3.93 14.82
C LEU A 276 11.40 2.89 15.01
N TYR A 277 10.49 2.82 14.05
CA TYR A 277 9.41 1.86 14.06
C TYR A 277 8.90 1.59 12.65
N GLU A 278 8.29 0.42 12.50
CA GLU A 278 7.69 -0.05 11.26
C GLU A 278 6.46 0.79 10.93
N MET A 279 6.28 1.12 9.66
CA MET A 279 5.02 1.72 9.21
C MET A 279 3.88 0.72 9.43
N THR A 280 2.79 1.18 10.03
CA THR A 280 1.62 0.37 10.34
C THR A 280 0.40 0.94 9.61
N LEU A 281 -0.32 0.07 8.89
CA LEU A 281 -1.60 0.37 8.26
C LEU A 281 -2.74 -0.05 9.19
N ARG A 282 -3.75 0.79 9.36
CA ARG A 282 -5.03 0.43 10.00
C ARG A 282 -6.08 0.16 8.92
N ASP A 283 -6.77 -0.99 8.99
CA ASP A 283 -7.91 -1.30 8.10
C ASP A 283 -9.09 -0.41 8.51
N LEU A 284 -9.49 0.54 7.67
CA LEU A 284 -10.55 1.47 8.03
C LEU A 284 -11.94 0.83 7.95
N SER A 285 -12.08 -0.29 7.22
CA SER A 285 -13.29 -1.11 7.20
C SER A 285 -13.38 -2.02 8.44
N HIS A 286 -12.24 -2.44 8.98
CA HIS A 286 -12.13 -3.24 10.21
C HIS A 286 -11.13 -2.60 11.18
N PRO A 287 -11.49 -1.48 11.83
CA PRO A 287 -10.55 -0.61 12.54
C PRO A 287 -9.84 -1.28 13.71
N TYR A 288 -10.34 -2.41 14.21
CA TYR A 288 -9.69 -3.25 15.22
C TYR A 288 -8.52 -4.09 14.66
N GLN A 289 -8.22 -3.99 13.36
CA GLN A 289 -7.11 -4.67 12.71
C GLN A 289 -6.04 -3.68 12.21
N ILE A 290 -4.78 -4.06 12.42
CA ILE A 290 -3.61 -3.37 11.89
C ILE A 290 -2.66 -4.33 11.18
N TYR A 291 -1.74 -3.77 10.38
CA TYR A 291 -0.72 -4.50 9.63
C TYR A 291 0.59 -3.72 9.59
N ASN A 292 1.68 -4.33 10.05
CA ASN A 292 3.03 -3.75 10.10
C ASN A 292 4.04 -4.46 9.17
N GLU A 293 3.64 -5.57 8.54
CA GLU A 293 4.47 -6.25 7.55
C GLU A 293 4.46 -5.51 6.20
N PRO A 294 5.49 -5.71 5.34
CA PRO A 294 5.43 -5.21 3.97
C PRO A 294 4.14 -5.65 3.28
N PHE A 295 3.41 -4.71 2.69
CA PHE A 295 2.06 -4.94 2.19
C PHE A 295 2.02 -4.91 0.66
N GLU A 296 0.96 -5.44 0.03
CA GLU A 296 0.85 -5.43 -1.42
C GLU A 296 0.64 -4.02 -1.97
N SER A 297 1.32 -3.73 -3.09
CA SER A 297 1.21 -2.46 -3.80
C SER A 297 -0.06 -2.43 -4.65
N ARG A 298 -1.22 -2.41 -3.99
CA ARG A 298 -2.54 -2.32 -4.61
C ARG A 298 -3.26 -1.09 -4.08
N VAL A 299 -4.10 -0.49 -4.93
CA VAL A 299 -5.04 0.55 -4.52
C VAL A 299 -6.46 0.19 -4.95
N GLU A 300 -7.41 0.32 -4.04
CA GLU A 300 -8.85 0.21 -4.30
C GLU A 300 -9.56 1.48 -3.85
N PHE A 301 -10.52 1.97 -4.62
CA PHE A 301 -11.35 3.09 -4.22
C PHE A 301 -12.37 2.64 -3.19
N ALA A 302 -12.34 3.28 -2.02
CA ALA A 302 -13.32 3.12 -0.95
C ALA A 302 -13.31 4.37 -0.05
N GLN A 303 -14.50 4.82 0.35
CA GLN A 303 -14.63 5.93 1.30
C GLN A 303 -14.43 5.42 2.73
N ALA A 304 -13.91 6.27 3.62
CA ALA A 304 -13.76 5.91 5.03
C ALA A 304 -15.04 6.28 5.74
N GLU A 305 -15.60 5.35 6.51
CA GLU A 305 -16.88 5.55 7.15
C GLU A 305 -16.73 5.42 8.65
N PHE A 306 -17.19 6.46 9.36
CA PHE A 306 -17.23 6.54 10.82
C PHE A 306 -18.68 6.71 11.29
N GLY A 307 -19.58 5.98 10.62
CA GLY A 307 -21.02 5.95 10.84
C GLY A 307 -21.81 6.77 9.83
N LYS A 308 -23.02 7.19 10.22
CA LYS A 308 -23.99 7.85 9.31
C LYS A 308 -23.62 9.30 9.05
N GLN A 309 -22.93 9.56 7.94
CA GLN A 309 -22.42 10.89 7.60
C GLN A 309 -23.54 11.94 7.44
N ASP A 310 -24.71 11.56 6.92
CA ASP A 310 -25.84 12.48 6.73
C ASP A 310 -26.30 13.12 8.05
N PHE A 311 -26.36 12.36 9.14
CA PHE A 311 -26.66 12.91 10.47
C PHE A 311 -25.54 13.80 11.01
N SER A 312 -24.28 13.46 10.73
CA SER A 312 -23.15 14.31 11.08
C SER A 312 -23.21 15.66 10.34
N VAL A 313 -23.60 15.66 9.07
CA VAL A 313 -23.83 16.89 8.29
C VAL A 313 -25.01 17.68 8.84
N ASN A 314 -26.10 17.02 9.26
CA ASN A 314 -27.26 17.64 9.91
C ASN A 314 -26.90 18.34 11.23
N SER A 315 -25.79 17.94 11.89
CA SER A 315 -25.27 18.67 13.05
C SER A 315 -24.76 20.07 12.70
N GLY A 316 -24.53 20.37 11.42
CA GLY A 316 -23.87 21.58 10.94
C GLY A 316 -22.35 21.43 10.72
N ARG A 317 -21.76 20.26 11.03
CA ARG A 317 -20.33 19.97 10.81
C ARG A 317 -20.15 18.99 9.65
N ASN A 318 -20.05 19.52 8.43
CA ASN A 318 -19.95 18.74 7.19
C ASN A 318 -18.63 17.98 7.02
N ASN A 319 -17.60 18.36 7.77
CA ASN A 319 -16.23 17.88 7.63
C ASN A 319 -15.83 16.89 8.74
N ALA A 320 -16.76 16.51 9.63
CA ALA A 320 -16.48 15.62 10.75
C ALA A 320 -16.07 14.23 10.26
N PHE A 321 -15.04 13.66 10.90
CA PHE A 321 -14.51 12.32 10.58
C PHE A 321 -14.16 12.11 9.11
N MET A 322 -13.77 13.19 8.42
CA MET A 322 -13.32 13.12 7.04
C MET A 322 -11.89 12.58 6.97
N TRP A 323 -11.76 11.34 6.52
CA TRP A 323 -10.45 10.81 6.11
C TRP A 323 -9.97 11.53 4.83
N PRO A 324 -8.69 11.91 4.72
CA PRO A 324 -8.25 12.80 3.65
C PRO A 324 -8.22 12.14 2.27
N THR A 325 -8.43 10.83 2.14
CA THR A 325 -8.29 10.09 0.87
C THR A 325 -9.53 9.25 0.56
N ILE A 326 -9.65 8.85 -0.71
CA ILE A 326 -10.70 7.94 -1.22
C ILE A 326 -10.14 6.59 -1.66
N GLY A 327 -8.87 6.29 -1.32
CA GLY A 327 -8.18 5.06 -1.70
C GLY A 327 -7.81 4.22 -0.47
N ARG A 328 -7.74 2.90 -0.65
CA ARG A 328 -7.24 1.94 0.34
C ARG A 328 -6.07 1.16 -0.21
N VAL A 329 -5.17 0.76 0.68
CA VAL A 329 -3.94 0.05 0.35
C VAL A 329 -3.74 -1.15 1.28
N GLY A 330 -2.81 -2.04 0.90
CA GLY A 330 -2.45 -3.19 1.71
C GLY A 330 -3.58 -4.22 1.89
N PRO A 331 -3.64 -4.94 3.03
CA PRO A 331 -4.58 -6.05 3.20
C PRO A 331 -6.06 -5.65 3.07
N GLU A 332 -6.42 -4.40 3.42
CA GLU A 332 -7.78 -3.88 3.21
C GLU A 332 -8.15 -3.86 1.72
N ALA A 333 -7.27 -3.29 0.88
CA ALA A 333 -7.44 -3.23 -0.57
C ALA A 333 -7.47 -4.63 -1.20
N ASN A 334 -6.61 -5.55 -0.73
CA ASN A 334 -6.59 -6.91 -1.24
C ASN A 334 -7.88 -7.67 -0.93
N ARG A 335 -8.41 -7.51 0.29
CA ARG A 335 -9.69 -8.09 0.68
C ARG A 335 -10.82 -7.53 -0.18
N MET A 336 -10.86 -6.22 -0.41
CA MET A 336 -11.83 -5.59 -1.31
C MET A 336 -11.73 -6.16 -2.73
N ALA A 337 -10.53 -6.26 -3.29
CA ALA A 337 -10.30 -6.81 -4.62
C ALA A 337 -10.71 -8.29 -4.74
N ALA A 338 -10.47 -9.10 -3.70
CA ALA A 338 -10.82 -10.52 -3.68
C ALA A 338 -12.32 -10.78 -3.47
N GLN A 339 -13.06 -9.80 -2.93
CA GLN A 339 -14.49 -9.91 -2.64
C GLN A 339 -15.38 -9.29 -3.72
N ARG A 340 -14.80 -8.79 -4.83
CA ARG A 340 -15.57 -8.19 -5.91
C ARG A 340 -16.54 -9.21 -6.53
N LEU A 341 -17.78 -8.77 -6.74
CA LEU A 341 -18.83 -9.60 -7.33
C LEU A 341 -18.62 -9.88 -8.82
N GLY A 342 -17.74 -9.12 -9.49
CA GLY A 342 -17.45 -9.28 -10.91
C GLY A 342 -18.43 -8.56 -11.85
N THR A 343 -19.49 -7.95 -11.30
CA THR A 343 -20.39 -7.02 -11.99
C THR A 343 -19.98 -5.55 -11.83
N GLU A 344 -19.14 -5.29 -10.82
CA GLU A 344 -18.64 -3.97 -10.47
C GLU A 344 -17.73 -3.45 -11.59
N GLY A 345 -17.82 -2.15 -11.91
CA GLY A 345 -16.84 -1.53 -12.79
C GLY A 345 -15.43 -1.51 -12.17
N SER A 346 -14.44 -0.90 -12.82
CA SER A 346 -13.08 -0.87 -12.29
C SER A 346 -13.01 -0.12 -10.95
N THR A 347 -12.66 -0.81 -9.86
CA THR A 347 -12.57 -0.22 -8.51
C THR A 347 -11.15 0.07 -8.06
N GLY A 348 -10.14 -0.37 -8.81
CA GLY A 348 -8.74 -0.26 -8.43
C GLY A 348 -7.82 -1.05 -9.36
N ILE A 349 -6.51 -0.92 -9.15
CA ILE A 349 -5.47 -1.63 -9.92
C ILE A 349 -4.42 -2.27 -9.01
N SER A 350 -3.84 -3.35 -9.51
CA SER A 350 -2.60 -3.88 -8.95
C SER A 350 -1.40 -3.07 -9.45
N SER A 351 -0.37 -2.95 -8.62
CA SER A 351 0.94 -2.40 -8.99
C SER A 351 0.91 -1.05 -9.74
N PRO A 352 0.34 0.05 -9.19
CA PRO A 352 0.26 1.34 -9.89
C PRO A 352 1.60 1.85 -10.47
N LYS A 353 2.72 1.48 -9.82
CA LYS A 353 4.10 1.78 -10.29
C LYS A 353 4.39 1.26 -11.72
N ARG A 354 3.75 0.17 -12.18
CA ARG A 354 3.88 -0.35 -13.55
C ARG A 354 3.22 0.55 -14.61
N TYR A 355 2.32 1.43 -14.19
CA TYR A 355 1.53 2.31 -15.05
C TYR A 355 1.93 3.78 -14.93
N LEU A 356 3.08 4.10 -14.35
CA LEU A 356 3.60 5.48 -14.31
C LEU A 356 3.61 6.12 -15.70
N TRP A 357 3.88 5.34 -16.75
CA TRP A 357 3.89 5.80 -18.14
C TRP A 357 2.50 6.13 -18.71
N ASP A 358 1.41 5.62 -18.13
CA ASP A 358 0.07 5.75 -18.73
C ASP A 358 -0.69 6.96 -18.17
N ASP A 359 -0.50 8.07 -18.88
CA ASP A 359 -1.17 9.36 -18.70
C ASP A 359 -2.50 9.46 -19.47
N SER A 360 -2.99 8.36 -20.05
CA SER A 360 -4.22 8.37 -20.84
C SER A 360 -5.46 8.30 -19.94
N PRO A 361 -6.53 9.07 -20.22
CA PRO A 361 -7.79 8.96 -19.49
C PRO A 361 -8.37 7.54 -19.56
N TYR A 362 -8.78 6.99 -18.42
CA TYR A 362 -9.33 5.65 -18.35
C TYR A 362 -10.84 5.67 -18.62
N SER A 363 -11.22 5.46 -19.89
CA SER A 363 -12.60 5.63 -20.38
C SER A 363 -13.69 4.81 -19.65
N PRO A 364 -13.44 3.60 -19.11
CA PRO A 364 -14.46 2.88 -18.33
C PRO A 364 -14.87 3.58 -17.02
N GLY A 365 -14.02 4.48 -16.52
CA GLY A 365 -14.21 5.21 -15.27
C GLY A 365 -14.02 4.35 -14.01
N TRP A 366 -13.74 5.00 -12.88
CA TRP A 366 -13.51 4.35 -11.59
C TRP A 366 -14.75 4.36 -10.69
N ARG A 367 -14.96 3.27 -9.94
CA ARG A 367 -16.07 3.09 -8.99
C ARG A 367 -15.58 2.71 -7.60
N PHE A 368 -16.41 2.92 -6.60
CA PHE A 368 -16.13 2.41 -5.25
C PHE A 368 -16.37 0.90 -5.18
N SER A 369 -15.52 0.21 -4.43
CA SER A 369 -15.59 -1.25 -4.21
C SER A 369 -16.75 -1.72 -3.33
N ARG A 370 -17.48 -0.80 -2.68
CA ARG A 370 -18.68 -1.10 -1.91
C ARG A 370 -19.76 -0.07 -2.21
N SER A 371 -20.99 -0.55 -2.40
CA SER A 371 -22.19 0.29 -2.46
C SER A 371 -22.65 0.63 -1.04
N PHE A 372 -22.89 1.92 -0.81
CA PHE A 372 -23.72 2.41 0.29
C PHE A 372 -25.14 1.88 0.07
N GLY A 373 -25.65 1.07 1.00
CA GLY A 373 -27.01 0.55 0.90
C GLY A 373 -27.24 -0.35 -0.33
N GLN A 374 -28.40 -0.98 -0.38
CA GLN A 374 -28.80 -1.86 -1.47
C GLN A 374 -29.15 -1.05 -2.73
N THR A 375 -28.18 -0.36 -3.34
CA THR A 375 -28.36 0.25 -4.66
C THR A 375 -27.89 -0.71 -5.75
N ASP A 376 -28.71 -0.88 -6.80
CA ASP A 376 -28.44 -1.79 -7.93
C ASP A 376 -27.20 -1.45 -8.78
N ARG A 377 -26.50 -0.33 -8.50
CA ARG A 377 -25.27 0.09 -9.19
C ARG A 377 -24.24 0.65 -8.22
N GLU A 378 -22.96 0.35 -8.47
CA GLU A 378 -21.86 0.88 -7.66
C GLU A 378 -21.63 2.38 -7.94
N PRO A 379 -21.44 3.20 -6.91
CA PRO A 379 -21.20 4.63 -7.08
C PRO A 379 -19.86 4.90 -7.75
N LEU A 380 -19.82 6.00 -8.53
CA LEU A 380 -18.58 6.53 -9.10
C LEU A 380 -17.60 6.89 -7.98
N ALA A 381 -16.30 6.74 -8.23
CA ALA A 381 -15.22 7.06 -7.29
C ALA A 381 -15.05 8.58 -7.09
N THR A 382 -16.13 9.26 -6.68
CA THR A 382 -16.22 10.71 -6.48
C THR A 382 -16.69 10.97 -5.05
N ALA A 383 -15.75 11.14 -4.13
CA ALA A 383 -16.04 11.54 -2.76
C ALA A 383 -15.13 12.69 -2.28
N VAL A 384 -15.66 13.46 -1.33
CA VAL A 384 -14.90 14.51 -0.64
C VAL A 384 -13.82 13.90 0.26
N PRO A 385 -12.67 14.56 0.44
CA PRO A 385 -12.31 15.85 -0.17
C PRO A 385 -11.77 15.74 -1.60
N MET A 386 -11.39 14.55 -2.06
CA MET A 386 -10.65 14.33 -3.31
C MET A 386 -11.38 14.84 -4.57
N THR A 387 -12.71 14.71 -4.64
CA THR A 387 -13.52 15.27 -5.75
C THR A 387 -13.28 16.76 -5.98
N TYR A 388 -12.99 17.54 -4.93
CA TYR A 388 -12.74 18.98 -5.03
C TYR A 388 -11.26 19.33 -5.16
N LEU A 389 -10.37 18.36 -5.08
CA LEU A 389 -8.91 18.57 -5.13
C LEU A 389 -8.28 18.03 -6.41
N LEU A 390 -9.06 17.33 -7.24
CA LEU A 390 -8.62 16.67 -8.47
C LEU A 390 -9.52 17.06 -9.65
N ASN A 391 -9.00 16.95 -10.86
CA ASN A 391 -9.81 16.93 -12.08
C ASN A 391 -10.20 15.50 -12.49
N ASP A 392 -10.99 15.37 -13.56
CA ASP A 392 -11.43 14.09 -14.12
C ASP A 392 -10.30 13.10 -14.47
N HIS A 393 -9.07 13.59 -14.67
CA HIS A 393 -7.89 12.78 -15.02
C HIS A 393 -7.02 12.42 -13.81
N GLY A 394 -7.40 12.87 -12.61
CA GLY A 394 -6.67 12.61 -11.36
C GLY A 394 -5.48 13.53 -11.16
N GLU A 395 -5.44 14.67 -11.87
CA GLU A 395 -4.43 15.70 -11.67
C GLU A 395 -4.86 16.66 -10.56
N PRO A 396 -3.98 16.99 -9.60
CA PRO A 396 -4.34 17.92 -8.53
C PRO A 396 -4.62 19.34 -9.05
N LEU A 397 -5.73 19.93 -8.62
CA LEU A 397 -6.15 21.25 -9.10
C LEU A 397 -5.13 22.35 -8.79
N PHE A 398 -4.35 22.23 -7.72
CA PHE A 398 -3.30 23.19 -7.38
C PHE A 398 -2.14 23.22 -8.39
N ARG A 399 -2.01 22.20 -9.25
CA ARG A 399 -1.03 22.19 -10.35
C ARG A 399 -1.53 22.90 -11.60
N LEU A 400 -2.84 23.07 -11.72
CA LEU A 400 -3.49 23.64 -12.89
C LEU A 400 -3.60 25.15 -12.77
N GLU A 401 -3.55 25.83 -13.92
CA GLU A 401 -3.90 27.24 -14.00
C GLU A 401 -5.39 27.44 -13.62
N PRO A 402 -5.76 28.57 -13.01
CA PRO A 402 -7.11 28.79 -12.45
C PRO A 402 -8.26 28.44 -13.40
N ASP A 403 -8.14 28.77 -14.69
CA ASP A 403 -9.19 28.53 -15.70
C ASP A 403 -9.44 27.03 -15.99
N PHE A 404 -8.51 26.15 -15.61
CA PHE A 404 -8.61 24.70 -15.81
C PHE A 404 -8.90 23.93 -14.51
N ARG A 405 -9.13 24.62 -13.39
CA ARG A 405 -9.40 23.99 -12.07
C ARG A 405 -10.84 23.51 -11.94
N MET A 406 -11.20 22.54 -12.77
CA MET A 406 -12.51 21.89 -12.72
C MET A 406 -12.46 20.66 -11.79
N PRO A 407 -13.35 20.56 -10.78
CA PRO A 407 -13.44 19.39 -9.92
C PRO A 407 -13.90 18.16 -10.71
N VAL A 408 -13.85 17.00 -10.07
CA VAL A 408 -14.24 15.73 -10.71
C VAL A 408 -15.74 15.69 -10.99
N PHE A 409 -16.11 15.55 -12.25
CA PHE A 409 -17.45 15.21 -12.73
C PHE A 409 -17.54 13.75 -13.13
N THR A 410 -16.49 13.23 -13.79
CA THR A 410 -16.38 11.83 -14.18
C THR A 410 -15.00 11.31 -13.80
N PRO A 411 -14.90 10.29 -12.94
CA PRO A 411 -13.60 9.79 -12.47
C PRO A 411 -12.92 8.95 -13.57
N ASN A 412 -12.42 9.60 -14.62
CA ASN A 412 -11.62 9.03 -15.70
C ASN A 412 -10.12 9.12 -15.39
N TYR A 413 -9.78 8.93 -14.11
CA TYR A 413 -8.43 9.07 -13.60
C TYR A 413 -7.45 8.22 -14.41
N THR A 414 -6.30 8.79 -14.76
CA THR A 414 -5.27 8.04 -15.51
C THR A 414 -4.70 6.93 -14.65
N ARG A 415 -4.22 5.82 -15.23
CA ARG A 415 -3.61 4.74 -14.42
C ARG A 415 -2.36 5.23 -13.67
N SER A 416 -1.61 6.18 -14.25
CA SER A 416 -0.49 6.85 -13.56
C SER A 416 -0.96 7.61 -12.30
N SER A 417 -2.11 8.30 -12.34
CA SER A 417 -2.64 9.04 -11.17
C SER A 417 -3.04 8.13 -10.00
N LEU A 418 -3.33 6.84 -10.24
CA LEU A 418 -3.60 5.90 -9.15
C LEU A 418 -2.36 5.64 -8.29
N MET A 419 -1.15 5.88 -8.81
CA MET A 419 0.07 5.90 -8.00
C MET A 419 0.03 7.06 -6.98
N THR A 420 -0.42 8.23 -7.40
CA THR A 420 -0.66 9.36 -6.49
C THR A 420 -1.68 8.96 -5.41
N MET A 421 -2.81 8.35 -5.78
CA MET A 421 -3.83 7.92 -4.82
C MET A 421 -3.30 6.94 -3.77
N MET A 422 -2.51 5.96 -4.21
CA MET A 422 -1.85 5.01 -3.32
C MET A 422 -0.90 5.73 -2.34
N LEU A 423 -0.04 6.63 -2.84
CA LEU A 423 0.90 7.37 -1.99
C LEU A 423 0.17 8.32 -1.03
N THR A 424 -0.93 8.94 -1.45
CA THR A 424 -1.76 9.79 -0.58
C THR A 424 -2.29 8.98 0.61
N GLU A 425 -2.79 7.76 0.40
CA GLU A 425 -3.25 6.90 1.49
C GLU A 425 -2.11 6.42 2.39
N VAL A 426 -0.97 6.02 1.82
CA VAL A 426 0.23 5.67 2.59
C VAL A 426 0.69 6.84 3.48
N LEU A 427 0.68 8.07 2.97
CA LEU A 427 0.98 9.25 3.78
C LEU A 427 -0.07 9.50 4.88
N ALA A 428 -1.35 9.37 4.57
CA ALA A 428 -2.41 9.56 5.57
C ALA A 428 -2.22 8.60 6.76
N GLN A 429 -1.92 7.33 6.47
CA GLN A 429 -1.63 6.31 7.48
C GLN A 429 -0.37 6.65 8.30
N ALA A 430 0.72 7.07 7.65
CA ALA A 430 1.97 7.44 8.32
C ALA A 430 1.80 8.66 9.26
N LEU A 431 1.09 9.71 8.80
CA LEU A 431 0.83 10.93 9.57
C LEU A 431 -0.08 10.64 10.77
N THR A 432 -1.07 9.76 10.61
CA THR A 432 -1.91 9.29 11.71
C THR A 432 -1.09 8.48 12.71
N GLN A 433 -0.26 7.53 12.24
CA GLN A 433 0.54 6.66 13.08
C GLN A 433 1.53 7.45 13.96
N MET A 434 2.30 8.37 13.39
CA MET A 434 3.36 9.09 14.12
C MET A 434 2.82 9.94 15.28
N ASN A 435 1.57 10.40 15.19
CA ASN A 435 0.90 11.14 16.26
C ASN A 435 -0.06 10.28 17.11
N SER A 436 -0.20 8.99 16.79
CA SER A 436 -1.06 8.08 17.55
C SER A 436 -0.60 7.95 19.00
N PRO A 437 -1.53 7.97 19.97
CA PRO A 437 -1.18 7.74 21.38
C PRO A 437 -0.45 6.41 21.59
N ALA A 438 -0.91 5.35 20.92
CA ALA A 438 -0.30 4.02 20.97
C ALA A 438 1.18 4.02 20.55
N GLN A 439 1.55 4.84 19.55
CA GLN A 439 2.93 4.96 19.12
C GLN A 439 3.74 5.90 20.03
N ARG A 440 3.22 7.10 20.32
CA ARG A 440 3.95 8.10 21.13
C ARG A 440 4.25 7.61 22.55
N LEU A 441 3.39 6.78 23.14
CA LEU A 441 3.61 6.18 24.46
C LEU A 441 4.75 5.15 24.49
N LYS A 442 5.16 4.60 23.33
CA LYS A 442 6.34 3.72 23.21
C LYS A 442 7.65 4.51 23.14
N MET A 443 7.58 5.81 22.92
CA MET A 443 8.73 6.71 22.75
C MET A 443 8.88 7.67 23.93
N SER A 444 10.06 8.29 24.02
CA SER A 444 10.29 9.43 24.92
C SER A 444 9.43 10.63 24.51
N HIS A 445 9.15 11.52 25.47
CA HIS A 445 8.36 12.74 25.25
C HIS A 445 7.00 12.45 24.61
N ALA A 446 6.24 11.53 25.20
CA ALA A 446 4.96 11.07 24.65
C ALA A 446 3.96 12.22 24.40
N SER A 447 4.02 13.33 25.14
CA SER A 447 3.14 14.50 24.99
C SER A 447 3.46 15.41 23.80
N ALA A 448 4.67 15.32 23.25
CA ALA A 448 5.14 16.18 22.17
C ALA A 448 4.55 15.76 20.81
N PRO A 449 4.13 16.72 19.96
CA PRO A 449 3.75 16.45 18.57
C PRO A 449 4.90 15.84 17.77
N ARG A 450 4.58 14.95 16.82
CA ARG A 450 5.51 14.49 15.78
C ARG A 450 5.21 15.23 14.49
N GLN A 451 6.27 15.63 13.78
CA GLN A 451 6.16 16.38 12.53
C GLN A 451 7.07 15.76 11.47
N LEU A 452 6.49 15.47 10.31
CA LEU A 452 7.22 14.89 9.18
C LEU A 452 8.20 15.92 8.60
N ARG A 453 9.47 15.54 8.47
CA ARG A 453 10.58 16.38 7.98
C ARG A 453 11.08 15.95 6.60
N ASN A 454 11.29 14.66 6.40
CA ASN A 454 11.74 14.11 5.12
C ASN A 454 10.89 12.90 4.72
N ILE A 455 10.66 12.76 3.42
CA ILE A 455 10.14 11.55 2.77
C ILE A 455 11.23 11.04 1.83
N ILE A 456 11.71 9.82 2.05
CA ILE A 456 12.79 9.21 1.28
C ILE A 456 12.22 8.00 0.53
N LEU A 457 12.30 8.04 -0.79
CA LEU A 457 11.84 6.98 -1.68
C LEU A 457 13.04 6.22 -2.26
N THR A 458 13.08 4.91 -2.03
CA THR A 458 14.03 4.02 -2.74
C THR A 458 13.53 3.71 -4.14
N ILE A 459 14.47 3.45 -5.05
CA ILE A 459 14.15 3.17 -6.46
C ILE A 459 14.93 1.95 -6.99
N PRO A 460 14.43 1.26 -8.02
CA PRO A 460 15.22 0.28 -8.74
C PRO A 460 16.43 0.96 -9.41
N PRO A 461 17.61 0.32 -9.42
CA PRO A 461 18.83 0.90 -9.97
C PRO A 461 18.73 1.27 -11.46
N ALA A 462 17.94 0.53 -12.24
CA ALA A 462 17.76 0.73 -13.68
C ALA A 462 16.42 1.41 -14.05
N MET A 463 15.74 2.06 -13.09
CA MET A 463 14.52 2.81 -13.39
C MET A 463 14.84 3.98 -14.35
N PRO A 464 14.24 4.02 -15.56
CA PRO A 464 14.48 5.09 -16.53
C PRO A 464 14.20 6.47 -15.94
N LYS A 465 14.99 7.49 -16.33
CA LYS A 465 14.83 8.85 -15.79
C LYS A 465 13.40 9.41 -15.93
N PRO A 466 12.71 9.24 -17.08
CA PRO A 466 11.33 9.70 -17.20
C PRO A 466 10.38 9.05 -16.19
N GLU A 467 10.52 7.75 -15.92
CA GLU A 467 9.70 7.07 -14.91
C GLU A 467 10.02 7.59 -13.50
N ARG A 468 11.30 7.83 -13.18
CA ARG A 468 11.73 8.39 -11.88
C ARG A 468 11.11 9.77 -11.64
N ALA A 469 11.10 10.63 -12.64
CA ALA A 469 10.52 11.97 -12.55
C ALA A 469 8.99 11.93 -12.35
N ILE A 470 8.29 11.00 -13.02
CA ILE A 470 6.85 10.80 -12.80
C ILE A 470 6.60 10.29 -11.38
N PHE A 471 7.41 9.34 -10.89
CA PHE A 471 7.26 8.80 -9.54
C PHE A 471 7.48 9.87 -8.46
N GLU A 472 8.50 10.72 -8.61
CA GLU A 472 8.71 11.90 -7.75
C GLU A 472 7.51 12.86 -7.79
N THR A 473 6.99 13.15 -9.00
CA THR A 473 5.81 14.00 -9.19
C THR A 473 4.56 13.42 -8.50
N CYS A 474 4.36 12.10 -8.56
CA CYS A 474 3.27 11.43 -7.84
C CYS A 474 3.39 11.62 -6.32
N MET A 475 4.60 11.60 -5.77
CA MET A 475 4.84 11.86 -4.34
C MET A 475 4.58 13.32 -3.96
N GLU A 476 5.06 14.27 -4.76
CA GLU A 476 4.75 15.70 -4.59
C GLU A 476 3.23 15.95 -4.64
N ASN A 477 2.54 15.30 -5.59
CA ASN A 477 1.09 15.37 -5.71
C ASN A 477 0.39 14.82 -4.48
N ALA A 478 0.79 13.64 -4.01
CA ALA A 478 0.20 13.02 -2.82
C ALA A 478 0.40 13.89 -1.58
N LEU A 479 1.59 14.48 -1.42
CA LEU A 479 1.90 15.41 -0.33
C LEU A 479 1.00 16.65 -0.37
N GLY A 480 0.92 17.31 -1.54
CA GLY A 480 0.06 18.48 -1.72
C GLY A 480 -1.42 18.17 -1.50
N LEU A 481 -1.91 17.02 -1.97
CA LEU A 481 -3.29 16.58 -1.77
C LEU A 481 -3.62 16.40 -0.28
N ILE A 482 -2.73 15.79 0.51
CA ILE A 482 -2.90 15.70 1.97
C ILE A 482 -2.93 17.08 2.61
N TRP A 483 -2.00 17.97 2.25
CA TRP A 483 -1.92 19.31 2.84
C TRP A 483 -3.19 20.15 2.57
N LYS A 484 -3.75 20.05 1.35
CA LYS A 484 -5.02 20.69 1.00
C LYS A 484 -6.20 20.00 1.70
N ALA A 485 -6.28 18.67 1.70
CA ALA A 485 -7.36 17.90 2.34
C ALA A 485 -7.44 18.12 3.86
N MET A 486 -6.29 18.26 4.51
CA MET A 486 -6.18 18.56 5.95
C MET A 486 -6.36 20.05 6.27
N ASN A 487 -6.50 20.91 5.25
CA ASN A 487 -6.55 22.37 5.38
C ASN A 487 -5.31 22.95 6.10
N TRP A 488 -4.15 22.31 5.92
CA TRP A 488 -2.86 22.81 6.38
C TRP A 488 -2.29 23.86 5.43
N ASP A 489 -2.62 23.78 4.15
CA ASP A 489 -2.48 24.88 3.20
C ASP A 489 -3.88 25.38 2.79
N PRO A 490 -4.35 26.51 3.36
CA PRO A 490 -5.67 27.07 3.06
C PRO A 490 -5.71 27.87 1.76
N THR A 491 -4.55 28.07 1.09
CA THR A 491 -4.48 28.90 -0.12
C THR A 491 -4.82 28.07 -1.36
N ASP A 492 -5.12 28.74 -2.47
CA ASP A 492 -5.24 28.12 -3.79
C ASP A 492 -3.95 28.27 -4.62
N GLU A 493 -2.85 28.70 -3.99
CA GLU A 493 -1.58 28.89 -4.67
C GLU A 493 -0.92 27.55 -5.05
N LYS A 494 -0.04 27.63 -6.04
CA LYS A 494 0.77 26.50 -6.49
C LYS A 494 1.85 26.20 -5.46
N LEU A 495 1.86 24.97 -4.97
CA LEU A 495 2.89 24.46 -4.07
C LEU A 495 4.23 24.28 -4.80
N ARG A 496 5.34 24.65 -4.15
CA ARG A 496 6.69 24.63 -4.72
C ARG A 496 7.49 23.40 -4.32
N PHE A 497 7.25 22.85 -3.13
CA PHE A 497 7.95 21.69 -2.56
C PHE A 497 9.47 21.89 -2.39
N ASP A 498 9.93 23.15 -2.35
CA ASP A 498 11.35 23.54 -2.20
C ASP A 498 11.68 24.09 -0.81
N GLY A 499 10.78 23.87 0.16
CA GLY A 499 10.88 24.37 1.53
C GLY A 499 10.49 25.85 1.69
N LYS A 500 10.01 26.53 0.63
CA LYS A 500 9.60 27.95 0.67
C LYS A 500 8.08 28.16 0.67
N ASP A 501 7.30 27.11 0.92
CA ASP A 501 5.85 27.19 1.06
C ASP A 501 5.45 27.65 2.48
N GLU A 502 5.96 28.82 2.88
CA GLU A 502 5.79 29.41 4.23
C GLU A 502 4.33 29.71 4.61
N GLN A 503 3.44 29.76 3.63
CA GLN A 503 1.99 29.93 3.84
C GLN A 503 1.34 28.71 4.50
N CYS A 504 1.97 27.53 4.44
CA CYS A 504 1.45 26.31 5.06
C CYS A 504 1.52 26.41 6.59
N ARG A 505 0.40 26.14 7.26
CA ARG A 505 0.33 26.10 8.75
C ARG A 505 1.25 25.03 9.34
N ILE A 506 1.35 23.89 8.66
CA ILE A 506 2.26 22.80 9.00
C ILE A 506 3.36 22.78 7.92
N PRO A 507 4.65 22.89 8.28
CA PRO A 507 5.73 22.87 7.30
C PRO A 507 5.72 21.60 6.44
N MET A 508 5.89 21.76 5.13
CA MET A 508 5.99 20.62 4.23
C MET A 508 7.34 19.89 4.38
N PRO A 509 7.35 18.55 4.36
CA PRO A 509 8.59 17.77 4.36
C PRO A 509 9.31 17.86 3.01
N ASN A 510 10.63 17.66 3.04
CA ASN A 510 11.43 17.49 1.82
C ASN A 510 11.23 16.09 1.22
N ILE A 511 11.16 15.99 -0.10
CA ILE A 511 11.09 14.71 -0.82
C ILE A 511 12.47 14.38 -1.39
N HIS A 512 12.95 13.17 -1.15
CA HIS A 512 14.21 12.66 -1.66
C HIS A 512 13.99 11.34 -2.40
N VAL A 513 14.26 11.32 -3.70
CA VAL A 513 14.32 10.07 -4.48
C VAL A 513 15.78 9.65 -4.58
N LYS A 514 16.25 8.89 -3.60
CA LYS A 514 17.67 8.56 -3.41
C LYS A 514 17.84 7.13 -2.96
N TRP A 515 19.03 6.60 -3.28
CA TRP A 515 19.48 5.23 -3.05
C TRP A 515 18.67 4.17 -3.80
N ASP A 516 19.38 3.18 -4.30
CA ASP A 516 18.76 2.05 -4.98
C ASP A 516 18.55 0.85 -4.05
N GLU A 517 17.47 0.11 -4.29
CA GLU A 517 16.98 -1.00 -3.44
C GLU A 517 18.09 -2.07 -3.21
N ALA A 518 18.84 -2.39 -4.27
CA ALA A 518 19.92 -3.37 -4.26
C ALA A 518 21.11 -2.93 -3.38
N THR A 519 21.57 -1.67 -3.52
CA THR A 519 22.63 -1.10 -2.69
C THR A 519 22.24 -1.07 -1.21
N CYS A 520 20.99 -0.76 -0.91
CA CYS A 520 20.48 -0.78 0.46
C CYS A 520 20.63 -2.17 1.11
N GLY A 521 20.37 -3.26 0.37
CA GLY A 521 20.62 -4.63 0.84
C GLY A 521 22.09 -4.89 1.21
N GLN A 522 23.04 -4.35 0.45
CA GLN A 522 24.48 -4.45 0.76
C GLN A 522 24.83 -3.74 2.07
N LEU A 523 24.20 -2.60 2.35
CA LEU A 523 24.45 -1.84 3.56
C LEU A 523 23.96 -2.57 4.82
N VAL A 524 22.81 -3.25 4.75
CA VAL A 524 22.31 -4.11 5.84
C VAL A 524 23.34 -5.19 6.18
N TYR A 525 23.89 -5.86 5.17
CA TYR A 525 24.92 -6.88 5.36
C TYR A 525 26.20 -6.28 5.96
N LEU A 526 26.71 -5.18 5.38
CA LEU A 526 27.92 -4.52 5.86
C LEU A 526 27.80 -4.04 7.31
N TYR A 527 26.69 -3.38 7.66
CA TYR A 527 26.44 -2.94 9.03
C TYR A 527 26.40 -4.14 9.98
N ASN A 528 25.66 -5.19 9.63
CA ASN A 528 25.56 -6.37 10.46
C ASN A 528 26.91 -7.06 10.69
N GLU A 529 27.69 -7.28 9.63
CA GLU A 529 28.96 -7.98 9.74
C GLU A 529 29.97 -7.15 10.51
N THR A 530 30.14 -5.87 10.16
CA THR A 530 31.14 -5.03 10.80
C THR A 530 30.80 -4.73 12.25
N GLN A 531 29.55 -4.36 12.56
CA GLN A 531 29.15 -3.90 13.88
C GLN A 531 28.79 -5.07 14.82
N ILE A 532 28.01 -6.04 14.33
CA ILE A 532 27.45 -7.10 15.19
C ILE A 532 28.35 -8.34 15.22
N LYS A 533 28.84 -8.82 14.07
CA LYS A 533 29.61 -10.08 14.01
C LYS A 533 31.07 -9.89 14.36
N PHE A 534 31.70 -8.85 13.81
CA PHE A 534 33.11 -8.56 14.02
C PHE A 534 33.38 -7.63 15.21
N GLY A 535 32.33 -7.13 15.88
CA GLY A 535 32.43 -6.30 17.07
C GLY A 535 33.19 -4.99 16.77
N GLU A 536 32.71 -4.27 15.75
CA GLU A 536 33.25 -2.98 15.29
C GLU A 536 34.65 -3.06 14.64
N ARG A 537 35.15 -4.27 14.36
CA ARG A 537 36.45 -4.49 13.69
C ARG A 537 36.26 -4.63 12.18
N THR A 538 35.98 -3.50 11.53
CA THR A 538 35.73 -3.42 10.08
C THR A 538 36.88 -3.97 9.24
N GLU A 539 38.13 -3.65 9.58
CA GLU A 539 39.33 -4.14 8.86
C GLU A 539 39.42 -5.67 8.87
N ALA A 540 39.13 -6.30 10.01
CA ALA A 540 39.17 -7.75 10.15
C ALA A 540 38.10 -8.44 9.31
N PHE A 541 36.91 -7.83 9.21
CA PHE A 541 35.86 -8.31 8.31
C PHE A 541 36.35 -8.28 6.85
N PHE A 542 36.86 -7.14 6.37
CA PHE A 542 37.34 -7.02 4.99
C PHE A 542 38.43 -8.06 4.71
N ALA A 543 39.48 -8.12 5.54
CA ALA A 543 40.57 -9.07 5.38
C ALA A 543 40.12 -10.54 5.36
N SER A 544 39.04 -10.90 6.08
CA SER A 544 38.48 -12.25 6.08
C SER A 544 37.66 -12.57 4.83
N GLN A 545 37.05 -11.56 4.19
CA GLN A 545 36.13 -11.76 3.09
C GLN A 545 36.78 -11.63 1.72
N VAL A 546 37.88 -10.87 1.55
CA VAL A 546 38.56 -10.77 0.24
C VAL A 546 38.97 -12.16 -0.26
N ARG A 547 38.59 -12.50 -1.50
CA ARG A 547 39.04 -13.73 -2.17
C ARG A 547 40.52 -13.66 -2.51
N GLU A 548 41.19 -14.81 -2.55
CA GLU A 548 42.64 -14.86 -2.76
C GLU A 548 43.08 -14.28 -4.11
N ASP A 549 42.29 -14.49 -5.16
CA ASP A 549 42.53 -13.93 -6.49
C ASP A 549 42.36 -12.40 -6.55
N ASN A 550 41.47 -11.84 -5.74
CA ASN A 550 41.32 -10.39 -5.58
C ASN A 550 42.39 -9.80 -4.64
N ARG A 551 42.81 -10.54 -3.61
CA ARG A 551 43.77 -10.08 -2.59
C ARG A 551 45.08 -9.61 -3.23
N ALA A 552 45.56 -10.33 -4.24
CA ALA A 552 46.76 -9.96 -4.99
C ALA A 552 46.64 -8.60 -5.72
N LEU A 553 45.42 -8.20 -6.11
CA LEU A 553 45.17 -6.98 -6.88
C LEU A 553 44.81 -5.77 -6.01
N THR A 554 44.06 -6.00 -4.93
CA THR A 554 43.46 -4.93 -4.13
C THR A 554 43.92 -4.88 -2.68
N GLY A 555 44.66 -5.89 -2.22
CA GLY A 555 44.99 -6.09 -0.82
C GLY A 555 43.76 -6.39 0.04
N ASP A 556 43.93 -6.23 1.35
CA ASP A 556 42.94 -6.64 2.37
C ASP A 556 41.90 -5.56 2.70
N SER A 557 42.08 -4.34 2.17
CA SER A 557 41.28 -3.16 2.51
C SER A 557 40.17 -2.86 1.51
N THR A 558 39.93 -3.75 0.54
CA THR A 558 38.97 -3.55 -0.54
C THR A 558 38.11 -4.79 -0.73
N LEU A 559 36.79 -4.63 -0.78
CA LEU A 559 35.82 -5.71 -0.93
C LEU A 559 34.84 -5.39 -2.06
N LYS A 560 34.63 -6.33 -2.99
CA LYS A 560 33.60 -6.22 -4.04
C LYS A 560 32.38 -7.05 -3.65
N ILE A 561 31.28 -6.39 -3.34
CA ILE A 561 30.01 -7.04 -3.03
C ILE A 561 29.06 -6.81 -4.20
N ALA A 562 28.39 -7.88 -4.62
CA ALA A 562 27.26 -7.79 -5.51
C ALA A 562 25.96 -8.17 -4.81
N SER A 563 24.84 -7.62 -5.28
CA SER A 563 23.51 -7.98 -4.82
C SER A 563 22.59 -8.19 -6.03
N ILE A 564 21.95 -9.36 -6.09
CA ILE A 564 20.80 -9.59 -6.97
C ILE A 564 19.55 -9.42 -6.12
N ASP A 565 18.76 -8.40 -6.41
CA ASP A 565 17.47 -8.15 -5.81
C ASP A 565 16.36 -8.60 -6.75
N ILE A 566 15.61 -9.63 -6.36
CA ILE A 566 14.48 -10.13 -7.16
C ILE A 566 13.20 -9.60 -6.51
N GLY A 567 12.69 -8.48 -7.03
CA GLY A 567 11.42 -7.92 -6.64
C GLY A 567 10.24 -8.70 -7.22
N GLY A 568 9.05 -8.11 -7.13
CA GLY A 568 7.87 -8.67 -7.78
C GLY A 568 7.78 -8.35 -9.28
N GLY A 569 8.35 -7.21 -9.72
CA GLY A 569 8.33 -6.80 -11.13
C GLY A 569 9.66 -6.45 -11.77
N THR A 570 10.74 -6.37 -10.99
CA THR A 570 12.10 -6.18 -11.52
C THR A 570 13.10 -7.11 -10.85
N THR A 571 14.10 -7.53 -11.61
CA THR A 571 15.30 -8.20 -11.09
C THR A 571 16.48 -7.28 -11.32
N ASP A 572 17.11 -6.85 -10.22
CA ASP A 572 18.09 -5.78 -10.20
C ASP A 572 19.45 -6.29 -9.72
N LEU A 573 20.53 -5.90 -10.39
CA LEU A 573 21.91 -6.20 -10.01
C LEU A 573 22.64 -4.91 -9.68
N VAL A 574 23.37 -4.89 -8.56
CA VAL A 574 24.37 -3.86 -8.27
C VAL A 574 25.67 -4.50 -7.83
N ILE A 575 26.78 -3.99 -8.34
CA ILE A 575 28.15 -4.37 -7.95
C ILE A 575 28.84 -3.13 -7.38
N THR A 576 29.26 -3.21 -6.12
CA THR A 576 29.93 -2.11 -5.42
C THR A 576 31.28 -2.56 -4.89
N ARG A 577 32.30 -1.76 -5.14
CA ARG A 577 33.60 -1.86 -4.48
C ARG A 577 33.60 -0.97 -3.24
N TYR A 578 33.80 -1.57 -2.09
CA TYR A 578 33.99 -0.88 -0.82
C TYR A 578 35.48 -0.83 -0.51
N LYS A 579 36.00 0.37 -0.25
CA LYS A 579 37.40 0.58 0.14
C LYS A 579 37.43 1.20 1.54
N LEU A 580 38.33 0.72 2.38
CA LEU A 580 38.65 1.35 3.65
C LEU A 580 39.59 2.55 3.43
N ASP A 581 39.35 3.63 4.16
CA ASP A 581 40.25 4.78 4.18
C ASP A 581 41.53 4.49 4.98
N THR A 582 42.34 5.53 5.21
CA THR A 582 43.60 5.41 5.96
C THR A 582 43.41 5.48 7.48
N GLY A 583 42.18 5.29 7.97
CA GLY A 583 41.88 5.15 9.38
C GLY A 583 42.61 3.94 10.01
N THR A 584 42.59 3.85 11.33
CA THR A 584 43.18 2.71 12.06
C THR A 584 42.23 2.17 13.12
N GLY A 585 42.20 0.85 13.28
CA GLY A 585 41.41 0.18 14.32
C GLY A 585 39.92 0.23 14.02
N SER A 586 39.10 0.73 14.96
CA SER A 586 37.65 0.88 14.76
C SER A 586 37.27 2.21 14.09
N ASN A 587 38.22 3.14 13.91
CA ASN A 587 37.97 4.45 13.33
C ASN A 587 38.35 4.47 11.84
N VAL A 588 37.64 3.66 11.05
CA VAL A 588 37.90 3.48 9.62
C VAL A 588 36.64 3.76 8.85
N LYS A 589 36.76 4.52 7.76
CA LYS A 589 35.63 4.89 6.91
C LYS A 589 35.51 3.94 5.73
N ILE A 590 34.29 3.46 5.50
CA ILE A 590 33.93 2.68 4.32
C ILE A 590 33.56 3.64 3.18
N ILE A 591 34.30 3.56 2.07
CA ILE A 591 34.12 4.39 0.88
C ILE A 591 33.61 3.51 -0.26
N PRO A 592 32.32 3.59 -0.63
CA PRO A 592 31.80 2.82 -1.75
C PRO A 592 32.16 3.46 -3.10
N THR A 593 32.33 2.63 -4.11
CA THR A 593 32.39 2.97 -5.54
C THR A 593 31.55 1.94 -6.29
N GLN A 594 30.41 2.36 -6.83
CA GLN A 594 29.60 1.46 -7.63
C GLN A 594 30.29 1.20 -8.98
N LEU A 595 30.44 -0.07 -9.35
CA LEU A 595 31.14 -0.51 -10.55
C LEU A 595 30.18 -0.84 -11.70
N PHE A 596 28.99 -1.35 -11.37
CA PHE A 596 27.99 -1.76 -12.33
C PHE A 596 26.61 -1.77 -11.67
N ARG A 597 25.56 -1.46 -12.45
CA ARG A 597 24.16 -1.62 -12.06
C ARG A 597 23.34 -2.04 -13.26
N GLU A 598 22.34 -2.89 -13.09
CA GLU A 598 21.40 -3.27 -14.15
C GLU A 598 20.03 -3.63 -13.53
N GLY A 599 18.98 -3.60 -14.34
CA GLY A 599 17.66 -4.09 -13.95
C GLY A 599 16.84 -4.57 -15.14
N PHE A 600 16.13 -5.68 -14.94
CA PHE A 600 15.29 -6.29 -15.95
C PHE A 600 13.83 -6.35 -15.49
N LYS A 601 12.89 -6.14 -16.42
CA LYS A 601 11.44 -6.19 -16.15
C LYS A 601 10.88 -7.61 -16.17
N ILE A 602 11.58 -8.51 -15.48
CA ILE A 602 11.19 -9.89 -15.25
C ILE A 602 11.58 -10.28 -13.83
N ALA A 603 10.64 -10.81 -13.04
CA ALA A 603 10.84 -11.04 -11.61
C ALA A 603 9.82 -12.03 -11.02
N GLY A 604 9.43 -11.82 -9.75
CA GLY A 604 8.57 -12.73 -8.98
C GLY A 604 7.18 -12.97 -9.57
N ASP A 605 6.52 -11.95 -10.08
CA ASP A 605 5.18 -12.12 -10.66
C ASP A 605 5.23 -12.89 -12.00
N ASP A 606 6.33 -12.79 -12.74
CA ASP A 606 6.55 -13.56 -13.97
C ASP A 606 6.81 -15.04 -13.64
N ILE A 607 7.56 -15.32 -12.56
CA ILE A 607 7.68 -16.69 -12.02
C ILE A 607 6.30 -17.22 -11.65
N LEU A 608 5.45 -16.41 -11.01
CA LEU A 608 4.10 -16.83 -10.68
C LEU A 608 3.27 -17.14 -11.93
N LEU A 609 3.36 -16.31 -12.98
CA LEU A 609 2.71 -16.59 -14.26
C LEU A 609 3.22 -17.89 -14.89
N ASP A 610 4.55 -18.12 -14.88
CA ASP A 610 5.15 -19.37 -15.35
C ASP A 610 4.59 -20.57 -14.57
N ILE A 611 4.45 -20.48 -13.24
CA ILE A 611 3.86 -21.55 -12.41
C ILE A 611 2.39 -21.80 -12.77
N ILE A 612 1.61 -20.75 -12.99
CA ILE A 612 0.22 -20.87 -13.44
C ILE A 612 0.19 -21.63 -14.77
N GLN A 613 1.03 -21.26 -15.73
CA GLN A 613 1.08 -21.86 -17.06
C GLN A 613 1.65 -23.30 -17.08
N ILE A 614 2.60 -23.62 -16.21
CA ILE A 614 3.27 -24.93 -16.17
C ILE A 614 2.52 -25.95 -15.29
N CYS A 615 1.83 -25.48 -14.24
CA CYS A 615 1.21 -26.36 -13.24
C CYS A 615 -0.32 -26.26 -13.23
N VAL A 616 -0.87 -25.05 -13.15
CA VAL A 616 -2.31 -24.82 -12.88
C VAL A 616 -3.15 -25.03 -14.14
N LEU A 617 -2.78 -24.36 -15.25
CA LEU A 617 -3.53 -24.46 -16.51
C LEU A 617 -3.49 -25.87 -17.12
N PRO A 618 -2.39 -26.63 -17.08
CA PRO A 618 -2.39 -28.01 -17.57
C PRO A 618 -3.27 -28.96 -16.75
N ALA A 619 -3.37 -28.74 -15.43
CA ALA A 619 -4.28 -29.49 -14.56
C ALA A 619 -5.75 -29.21 -14.93
N LEU A 620 -6.09 -27.93 -15.15
CA LEU A 620 -7.41 -27.54 -15.64
C LEU A 620 -7.71 -28.14 -17.02
N ARG A 621 -6.77 -28.06 -17.97
CA ARG A 621 -6.90 -28.64 -19.30
C ARG A 621 -7.22 -30.15 -19.22
N THR A 622 -6.47 -30.88 -18.39
CA THR A 622 -6.68 -32.32 -18.18
C THR A 622 -8.06 -32.59 -17.61
N ALA A 623 -8.49 -31.85 -16.59
CA ALA A 623 -9.82 -32.01 -16.00
C ALA A 623 -10.97 -31.69 -16.99
N LEU A 624 -10.79 -30.70 -17.86
CA LEU A 624 -11.77 -30.38 -18.91
C LEU A 624 -11.87 -31.51 -19.94
N THR A 625 -10.73 -32.04 -20.40
CA THR A 625 -10.69 -33.18 -21.33
C THR A 625 -11.29 -34.44 -20.71
N ASP A 626 -10.97 -34.75 -19.45
CA ASP A 626 -11.51 -35.90 -18.72
C ASP A 626 -13.03 -35.77 -18.48
N ALA A 627 -13.53 -34.54 -18.31
CA ALA A 627 -14.97 -34.27 -18.22
C ALA A 627 -15.70 -34.45 -19.57
N GLY A 628 -14.99 -34.53 -20.70
CA GLY A 628 -15.55 -34.75 -22.03
C GLY A 628 -15.56 -33.53 -22.96
N ILE A 629 -14.85 -32.44 -22.62
CA ILE A 629 -14.69 -31.29 -23.51
C ILE A 629 -13.75 -31.66 -24.67
N SER A 630 -14.22 -31.53 -25.91
CA SER A 630 -13.46 -31.93 -27.11
C SER A 630 -12.32 -30.98 -27.48
N ASP A 631 -12.49 -29.68 -27.23
CA ASP A 631 -11.47 -28.65 -27.52
C ASP A 631 -11.28 -27.74 -26.29
N ALA A 632 -10.59 -28.29 -25.28
CA ALA A 632 -10.33 -27.56 -24.04
C ALA A 632 -9.50 -26.28 -24.29
N ASP A 633 -8.64 -26.27 -25.31
CA ASP A 633 -7.77 -25.13 -25.59
C ASP A 633 -8.56 -23.94 -26.14
N ALA A 634 -9.52 -24.18 -27.03
CA ALA A 634 -10.41 -23.14 -27.51
C ALA A 634 -11.27 -22.55 -26.38
N LEU A 635 -11.84 -23.40 -25.51
CA LEU A 635 -12.62 -22.95 -24.36
C LEU A 635 -11.77 -22.08 -23.40
N MET A 636 -10.58 -22.57 -23.04
CA MET A 636 -9.65 -21.83 -22.18
C MET A 636 -9.23 -20.50 -22.80
N SER A 637 -8.93 -20.46 -24.11
CA SER A 637 -8.61 -19.22 -24.85
C SER A 637 -9.74 -18.20 -24.77
N SER A 638 -10.99 -18.66 -24.93
CA SER A 638 -12.16 -17.77 -24.87
C SER A 638 -12.41 -17.18 -23.48
N LEU A 639 -12.06 -17.91 -22.40
CA LEU A 639 -12.34 -17.50 -21.03
C LEU A 639 -11.23 -16.64 -20.41
N PHE A 640 -9.96 -16.97 -20.70
CA PHE A 640 -8.81 -16.31 -20.06
C PHE A 640 -7.58 -16.21 -20.97
N GLY A 641 -7.80 -16.20 -22.28
CA GLY A 641 -6.82 -15.81 -23.30
C GLY A 641 -6.85 -14.32 -23.64
N SER A 642 -6.10 -13.93 -24.69
CA SER A 642 -5.95 -12.54 -25.14
C SER A 642 -7.09 -12.04 -26.04
N GLU A 643 -8.19 -12.77 -26.13
CA GLU A 643 -9.33 -12.40 -26.97
C GLU A 643 -10.07 -11.17 -26.41
N GLY A 644 -10.63 -10.36 -27.32
CA GLY A 644 -11.39 -9.17 -26.94
C GLY A 644 -12.77 -9.57 -26.42
N LEU A 645 -12.98 -9.41 -25.12
CA LEU A 645 -14.26 -9.68 -24.44
C LEU A 645 -15.08 -8.39 -24.23
N ASP A 646 -16.37 -8.53 -23.95
CA ASP A 646 -17.17 -7.41 -23.46
C ASP A 646 -16.70 -6.95 -22.07
N ALA A 647 -17.08 -5.73 -21.65
CA ALA A 647 -16.58 -5.16 -20.41
C ALA A 647 -16.92 -5.99 -19.15
N GLY A 648 -18.08 -6.65 -19.12
CA GLY A 648 -18.48 -7.49 -17.97
C GLY A 648 -17.67 -8.79 -17.92
N GLN A 649 -17.48 -9.43 -19.07
CA GLN A 649 -16.65 -10.62 -19.19
C GLN A 649 -15.16 -10.34 -18.92
N GLN A 650 -14.64 -9.16 -19.29
CA GLN A 650 -13.28 -8.74 -18.93
C GLN A 650 -13.10 -8.67 -17.41
N VAL A 651 -14.09 -8.14 -16.68
CA VAL A 651 -14.04 -8.10 -15.21
C VAL A 651 -14.07 -9.52 -14.64
N LEU A 652 -14.94 -10.40 -15.13
CA LEU A 652 -14.99 -11.80 -14.69
C LEU A 652 -13.68 -12.55 -14.98
N ARG A 653 -13.05 -12.33 -16.14
CA ARG A 653 -11.72 -12.86 -16.49
C ARG A 653 -10.65 -12.38 -15.51
N GLN A 654 -10.63 -11.08 -15.20
CA GLN A 654 -9.74 -10.51 -14.19
C GLN A 654 -9.97 -11.16 -12.82
N GLN A 655 -11.22 -11.27 -12.39
CA GLN A 655 -11.58 -11.84 -11.10
C GLN A 655 -11.28 -13.34 -11.01
N LEU A 656 -11.46 -14.10 -12.08
CA LEU A 656 -11.05 -15.50 -12.16
C LEU A 656 -9.54 -15.64 -11.87
N THR A 657 -8.74 -14.77 -12.47
CA THR A 657 -7.29 -14.74 -12.21
C THR A 657 -6.98 -14.37 -10.76
N LEU A 658 -7.59 -13.32 -10.23
CA LEU A 658 -7.30 -12.82 -8.87
C LEU A 658 -7.83 -13.73 -7.75
N GLN A 659 -8.95 -14.42 -7.96
CA GLN A 659 -9.61 -15.25 -6.94
C GLN A 659 -9.25 -16.74 -7.04
N ILE A 660 -8.80 -17.22 -8.21
CA ILE A 660 -8.45 -18.64 -8.42
C ILE A 660 -6.97 -18.83 -8.79
N PHE A 661 -6.54 -18.36 -9.98
CA PHE A 661 -5.21 -18.71 -10.50
C PHE A 661 -4.06 -18.13 -9.68
N ASN A 662 -4.13 -16.85 -9.33
CA ASN A 662 -3.11 -16.16 -8.54
C ASN A 662 -2.96 -16.78 -7.12
N PRO A 663 -4.03 -16.98 -6.32
CA PRO A 663 -3.92 -17.63 -5.01
C PRO A 663 -3.39 -19.06 -5.07
N ILE A 664 -3.82 -19.88 -6.05
CA ILE A 664 -3.32 -21.25 -6.23
C ILE A 664 -1.84 -21.22 -6.59
N GLY A 665 -1.42 -20.39 -7.55
CA GLY A 665 0.00 -20.25 -7.92
C GLY A 665 0.88 -19.82 -6.75
N LEU A 666 0.42 -18.86 -5.95
CA LEU A 666 1.11 -18.42 -4.73
C LEU A 666 1.17 -19.52 -3.67
N LYS A 667 0.11 -20.33 -3.52
CA LYS A 667 0.10 -21.48 -2.59
C LYS A 667 1.13 -22.53 -2.99
N ILE A 668 1.23 -22.83 -4.30
CA ILE A 668 2.23 -23.75 -4.86
C ILE A 668 3.64 -23.23 -4.57
N LEU A 669 3.92 -21.97 -4.89
CA LEU A 669 5.22 -21.34 -4.63
C LEU A 669 5.56 -21.34 -3.13
N SER A 670 4.59 -20.99 -2.27
CA SER A 670 4.77 -20.97 -0.82
C SER A 670 5.09 -22.35 -0.23
N GLN A 671 4.54 -23.43 -0.79
CA GLN A 671 4.90 -24.78 -0.37
C GLN A 671 6.28 -25.18 -0.92
N TYR A 672 6.55 -24.86 -2.18
CA TYR A 672 7.85 -25.09 -2.81
C TYR A 672 9.01 -24.34 -2.13
N GLU A 673 8.77 -23.21 -1.47
CA GLU A 673 9.78 -22.53 -0.65
C GLU A 673 10.41 -23.43 0.43
N ASN A 674 9.69 -24.45 0.89
CA ASN A 674 10.17 -25.40 1.91
C ASN A 674 10.76 -26.70 1.31
N TYR A 675 10.83 -26.81 -0.02
CA TYR A 675 11.36 -27.99 -0.68
C TYR A 675 12.88 -28.11 -0.49
N ASP A 676 13.32 -29.24 0.07
CA ASP A 676 14.73 -29.64 0.18
C ASP A 676 14.97 -30.86 -0.73
N PRO A 677 15.82 -30.76 -1.76
CA PRO A 677 16.11 -31.88 -2.67
C PRO A 677 16.79 -33.07 -1.98
N LEU A 678 17.29 -32.91 -0.75
CA LEU A 678 17.92 -33.98 0.03
C LEU A 678 16.93 -34.79 0.90
N VAL A 679 15.69 -34.32 1.04
CA VAL A 679 14.68 -34.93 1.90
C VAL A 679 13.53 -35.48 1.02
N PRO A 680 13.05 -36.71 1.25
CA PRO A 680 11.86 -37.20 0.57
C PRO A 680 10.67 -36.26 0.84
N HIS A 681 10.04 -35.77 -0.22
CA HIS A 681 8.94 -34.83 -0.13
C HIS A 681 7.73 -35.36 -0.89
N GLU A 682 6.58 -35.41 -0.23
CA GLU A 682 5.29 -35.61 -0.90
C GLU A 682 4.94 -34.29 -1.57
N GLY A 683 4.85 -34.26 -2.90
CA GLY A 683 4.49 -33.06 -3.64
C GLY A 683 3.07 -32.55 -3.29
N ILE A 684 2.46 -31.77 -4.17
CA ILE A 684 1.06 -31.38 -3.98
C ILE A 684 0.17 -32.46 -4.59
N ASN A 685 -0.83 -32.91 -3.84
CA ASN A 685 -1.93 -33.73 -4.35
C ASN A 685 -3.21 -33.24 -3.66
N SER A 686 -3.93 -32.33 -4.33
CA SER A 686 -5.03 -31.56 -3.76
C SER A 686 -6.02 -31.18 -4.87
N THR A 687 -7.15 -30.60 -4.52
CA THR A 687 -8.03 -29.91 -5.47
C THR A 687 -7.83 -28.39 -5.46
N PHE A 688 -8.31 -27.70 -6.49
CA PHE A 688 -8.31 -26.22 -6.52
C PHE A 688 -9.03 -25.64 -5.30
N GLY A 689 -10.19 -26.18 -4.92
CA GLY A 689 -10.95 -25.71 -3.76
C GLY A 689 -10.20 -25.82 -2.45
N GLU A 690 -9.48 -26.93 -2.22
CA GLU A 690 -8.68 -27.15 -1.00
C GLU A 690 -7.44 -26.25 -0.92
N LEU A 691 -6.93 -25.75 -2.05
CA LEU A 691 -5.78 -24.85 -2.07
C LEU A 691 -6.14 -23.38 -1.83
N LEU A 692 -7.43 -23.03 -1.91
CA LEU A 692 -7.92 -21.67 -1.73
C LEU A 692 -8.27 -21.39 -0.27
N ASN A 693 -7.71 -20.32 0.30
CA ASN A 693 -8.06 -19.88 1.66
C ASN A 693 -9.43 -19.17 1.71
N VAL A 694 -9.83 -18.56 0.59
CA VAL A 694 -11.12 -17.86 0.42
C VAL A 694 -11.75 -18.42 -0.84
N LEU A 695 -13.00 -18.86 -0.74
CA LEU A 695 -13.72 -19.36 -1.89
C LEU A 695 -14.04 -18.22 -2.87
N PRO A 696 -13.93 -18.45 -4.19
CA PRO A 696 -14.26 -17.45 -5.20
C PRO A 696 -15.75 -17.13 -5.15
N THR A 697 -16.10 -15.90 -5.54
CA THR A 697 -17.50 -15.44 -5.57
C THR A 697 -18.33 -16.28 -6.55
N GLU A 698 -19.64 -16.34 -6.31
CA GLU A 698 -20.55 -17.18 -7.11
C GLU A 698 -20.48 -16.83 -8.61
N HIS A 699 -20.43 -15.54 -8.95
CA HIS A 699 -20.32 -15.08 -10.33
C HIS A 699 -19.04 -15.58 -11.03
N VAL A 700 -17.90 -15.54 -10.34
CA VAL A 700 -16.62 -16.01 -10.88
C VAL A 700 -16.64 -17.53 -11.07
N ARG A 701 -17.21 -18.28 -10.13
CA ARG A 701 -17.38 -19.73 -10.26
C ARG A 701 -18.26 -20.08 -11.45
N ARG A 702 -19.42 -19.42 -11.56
CA ARG A 702 -20.37 -19.65 -12.64
C ARG A 702 -19.81 -19.27 -14.00
N TYR A 703 -18.95 -18.26 -14.08
CA TYR A 703 -18.32 -17.85 -15.34
C TYR A 703 -17.61 -19.01 -16.06
N ILE A 704 -16.91 -19.88 -15.31
CA ILE A 704 -16.23 -21.06 -15.86
C ILE A 704 -17.10 -22.32 -15.81
N ASP A 705 -17.83 -22.54 -14.72
CA ASP A 705 -18.65 -23.74 -14.54
C ASP A 705 -19.80 -23.76 -15.57
N ASP A 706 -20.52 -22.64 -15.77
CA ASP A 706 -21.63 -22.57 -16.74
C ASP A 706 -21.12 -22.67 -18.19
N ALA A 707 -19.97 -22.05 -18.51
CA ALA A 707 -19.35 -22.14 -19.83
C ALA A 707 -18.97 -23.59 -20.18
N THR A 708 -18.34 -24.29 -19.22
CA THR A 708 -17.95 -25.69 -19.38
C THR A 708 -19.17 -26.61 -19.47
N ASN A 709 -20.13 -26.48 -18.54
CA ASN A 709 -21.32 -27.33 -18.50
C ASN A 709 -22.22 -27.15 -19.74
N LYS A 710 -22.21 -25.97 -20.37
CA LYS A 710 -22.91 -25.73 -21.64
C LYS A 710 -22.33 -26.55 -22.79
N GLU A 711 -21.01 -26.71 -22.87
CA GLU A 711 -20.37 -27.54 -23.88
C GLU A 711 -20.57 -29.04 -23.63
N LEU A 712 -20.67 -29.46 -22.36
CA LEU A 712 -20.90 -30.86 -21.98
C LEU A 712 -22.31 -31.38 -22.31
N GLY A 713 -23.28 -30.51 -22.59
CA GLY A 713 -24.59 -30.90 -23.12
C GLY A 713 -25.47 -31.77 -22.19
N GLY A 714 -25.19 -31.80 -20.88
CA GLY A 714 -26.03 -32.48 -19.87
C GLY A 714 -25.43 -33.71 -19.17
N GLY A 715 -24.10 -33.88 -19.19
CA GLY A 715 -23.38 -34.91 -18.41
C GLY A 715 -23.25 -34.61 -16.91
N GLU A 716 -22.27 -35.22 -16.23
CA GLU A 716 -21.92 -34.86 -14.85
C GLU A 716 -21.48 -33.38 -14.79
N SER A 717 -21.94 -32.66 -13.77
CA SER A 717 -21.66 -31.23 -13.64
C SER A 717 -20.19 -31.00 -13.28
N PHE A 718 -19.49 -30.29 -14.16
CA PHE A 718 -18.14 -29.79 -13.91
C PHE A 718 -18.19 -28.69 -12.84
N SER A 719 -17.22 -28.71 -11.93
CA SER A 719 -16.91 -27.56 -11.07
C SER A 719 -15.41 -27.32 -10.96
N ILE A 720 -15.01 -26.07 -11.17
CA ILE A 720 -13.63 -25.60 -11.10
C ILE A 720 -12.96 -25.90 -9.75
N LEU A 721 -13.73 -25.95 -8.66
CA LEU A 721 -13.19 -26.24 -7.33
C LEU A 721 -12.73 -27.70 -7.17
N ASN A 722 -13.28 -28.61 -7.96
CA ASN A 722 -12.97 -30.03 -7.88
C ASN A 722 -11.80 -30.44 -8.79
N VAL A 723 -11.21 -29.49 -9.53
CA VAL A 723 -10.08 -29.77 -10.44
C VAL A 723 -8.89 -30.30 -9.62
N PRO A 724 -8.42 -31.52 -9.88
CA PRO A 724 -7.26 -32.08 -9.19
C PRO A 724 -5.98 -31.41 -9.67
N VAL A 725 -5.07 -31.11 -8.74
CA VAL A 725 -3.72 -30.63 -9.05
C VAL A 725 -2.69 -31.51 -8.37
N GLN A 726 -1.79 -32.04 -9.20
CA GLN A 726 -0.69 -32.90 -8.77
C GLN A 726 0.64 -32.29 -9.19
N ILE A 727 1.49 -31.95 -8.22
CA ILE A 727 2.76 -31.26 -8.48
C ILE A 727 3.89 -32.04 -7.86
N ASN A 728 4.82 -32.50 -8.71
CA ASN A 728 6.07 -33.07 -8.26
C ASN A 728 7.13 -31.96 -8.13
N PHE A 729 7.54 -31.64 -6.89
CA PHE A 729 8.53 -30.59 -6.65
C PHE A 729 9.91 -30.88 -7.23
N ALA A 730 10.31 -32.15 -7.42
CA ALA A 730 11.56 -32.46 -8.08
C ALA A 730 11.52 -32.10 -9.58
N GLN A 731 10.39 -32.34 -10.24
CA GLN A 731 10.19 -31.91 -11.63
C GLN A 731 10.15 -30.39 -11.73
N LEU A 732 9.40 -29.73 -10.85
CA LEU A 732 9.36 -28.27 -10.81
C LEU A 732 10.77 -27.68 -10.56
N HIS A 733 11.54 -28.27 -9.65
CA HIS A 733 12.92 -27.87 -9.38
C HIS A 733 13.82 -28.01 -10.61
N ALA A 734 13.65 -29.09 -11.39
CA ALA A 734 14.39 -29.29 -12.64
C ALA A 734 14.09 -28.20 -13.69
N GLU A 735 12.86 -27.68 -13.75
CA GLU A 735 12.50 -26.56 -14.64
C GLU A 735 13.26 -25.27 -14.34
N PHE A 736 13.50 -24.97 -13.06
CA PHE A 736 14.33 -23.82 -12.67
C PHE A 736 15.79 -23.99 -13.09
N ILE A 737 16.32 -25.22 -13.06
CA ILE A 737 17.72 -25.50 -13.39
C ILE A 737 17.92 -25.54 -14.91
N SER A 738 17.02 -26.17 -15.67
CA SER A 738 17.09 -26.17 -17.14
C SER A 738 16.96 -24.74 -17.67
N GLY A 739 16.01 -23.99 -17.11
CA GLY A 739 15.69 -22.63 -17.51
C GLY A 739 15.05 -22.54 -18.90
N GLU A 740 14.35 -23.61 -19.32
CA GLU A 740 13.64 -23.64 -20.61
C GLU A 740 12.27 -22.94 -20.52
N ARG A 741 11.50 -23.25 -19.47
CA ARG A 741 10.13 -22.73 -19.26
C ARG A 741 10.01 -21.64 -18.20
N ILE A 742 11.01 -21.49 -17.33
CA ILE A 742 11.04 -20.43 -16.32
C ILE A 742 11.81 -19.23 -16.88
N ASN A 743 11.10 -18.14 -17.19
CA ASN A 743 11.60 -17.05 -18.01
C ASN A 743 12.75 -16.25 -17.35
N ILE A 744 12.71 -16.07 -16.01
CA ILE A 744 13.72 -15.29 -15.26
C ILE A 744 15.14 -15.86 -15.39
N THR A 745 15.26 -17.16 -15.69
CA THR A 745 16.54 -17.88 -15.71
C THR A 745 17.51 -17.33 -16.77
N ARG A 746 17.00 -16.81 -17.90
CA ARG A 746 17.82 -16.17 -18.95
C ARG A 746 18.50 -14.91 -18.42
N SER A 747 17.76 -14.08 -17.72
CA SER A 747 18.28 -12.87 -17.07
C SER A 747 19.31 -13.22 -16.00
N LEU A 748 19.05 -14.21 -15.14
CA LEU A 748 20.00 -14.63 -14.10
C LEU A 748 21.30 -15.17 -14.70
N LYS A 749 21.24 -15.93 -15.80
CA LYS A 749 22.43 -16.40 -16.54
C LYS A 749 23.28 -15.21 -17.03
N ALA A 750 22.65 -14.21 -17.64
CA ALA A 750 23.34 -12.99 -18.09
C ALA A 750 23.97 -12.20 -16.93
N LEU A 751 23.28 -12.05 -15.80
CA LEU A 751 23.82 -11.40 -14.61
C LEU A 751 25.03 -12.16 -14.04
N CYS A 752 25.00 -13.50 -14.07
CA CYS A 752 26.12 -14.32 -13.61
C CYS A 752 27.39 -14.11 -14.43
N GLU A 753 27.28 -13.89 -15.75
CA GLU A 753 28.44 -13.53 -16.60
C GLU A 753 29.09 -12.22 -16.14
N VAL A 754 28.29 -11.21 -15.82
CA VAL A 754 28.78 -9.91 -15.32
C VAL A 754 29.41 -10.06 -13.92
N LEU A 755 28.76 -10.79 -13.02
CA LEU A 755 29.30 -11.08 -11.69
C LEU A 755 30.68 -11.74 -11.75
N TYR A 756 30.85 -12.70 -12.65
CA TYR A 756 32.12 -13.37 -12.89
C TYR A 756 33.16 -12.40 -13.45
N TYR A 757 32.80 -11.58 -14.44
CA TYR A 757 33.68 -10.56 -15.03
C TYR A 757 34.25 -9.59 -13.98
N TYR A 758 33.41 -9.08 -13.08
CA TYR A 758 33.86 -8.20 -12.00
C TYR A 758 34.58 -8.92 -10.86
N SER A 759 34.64 -10.26 -10.88
CA SER A 759 35.28 -11.09 -9.86
C SER A 759 34.82 -10.71 -8.45
N CYS A 760 33.51 -10.74 -8.21
CA CYS A 760 32.94 -10.34 -6.92
C CYS A 760 33.42 -11.26 -5.77
N ASP A 761 33.59 -10.69 -4.57
CA ASP A 761 33.97 -11.42 -3.36
C ASP A 761 32.78 -12.10 -2.68
N VAL A 762 31.63 -11.45 -2.70
CA VAL A 762 30.38 -11.90 -2.08
C VAL A 762 29.20 -11.56 -3.01
N LEU A 763 28.26 -12.49 -3.13
CA LEU A 763 26.98 -12.28 -3.80
C LEU A 763 25.86 -12.36 -2.77
N LEU A 764 25.11 -11.29 -2.61
CA LEU A 764 23.91 -11.24 -1.77
C LEU A 764 22.66 -11.51 -2.63
N LEU A 765 21.72 -12.28 -2.09
CA LEU A 765 20.40 -12.46 -2.72
C LEU A 765 19.34 -11.80 -1.85
N THR A 766 18.59 -10.87 -2.43
CA THR A 766 17.54 -10.11 -1.77
C THR A 766 16.22 -10.22 -2.53
N GLY A 767 15.14 -9.72 -1.93
CA GLY A 767 13.79 -9.85 -2.47
C GLY A 767 13.18 -11.24 -2.26
N ARG A 768 11.84 -11.33 -2.18
CA ARG A 768 11.13 -12.54 -1.72
C ARG A 768 11.33 -13.76 -2.63
N PRO A 769 11.25 -13.66 -3.98
CA PRO A 769 11.56 -14.76 -4.89
C PRO A 769 12.94 -15.41 -4.73
N SER A 770 13.93 -14.73 -4.13
CA SER A 770 15.24 -15.34 -3.84
C SER A 770 15.16 -16.51 -2.84
N ARG A 771 14.04 -16.66 -2.12
CA ARG A 771 13.74 -17.78 -1.24
C ARG A 771 13.49 -19.08 -1.98
N LEU A 772 13.12 -19.03 -3.26
CA LEU A 772 12.78 -20.21 -4.04
C LEU A 772 14.02 -21.12 -4.21
N PRO A 773 13.95 -22.40 -3.81
CA PRO A 773 15.08 -23.33 -3.90
C PRO A 773 15.66 -23.43 -5.31
N GLY A 774 14.81 -23.36 -6.34
CA GLY A 774 15.22 -23.40 -7.75
C GLY A 774 16.10 -22.22 -8.17
N ILE A 775 15.81 -21.00 -7.69
CA ILE A 775 16.62 -19.81 -7.97
C ILE A 775 18.00 -19.95 -7.33
N GLN A 776 18.05 -20.36 -6.06
CA GLN A 776 19.32 -20.56 -5.36
C GLN A 776 20.14 -21.69 -5.97
N ALA A 777 19.48 -22.79 -6.40
CA ALA A 777 20.13 -23.89 -7.08
C ALA A 777 20.74 -23.45 -8.42
N LEU A 778 19.99 -22.71 -9.24
CA LEU A 778 20.49 -22.17 -10.51
C LEU A 778 21.76 -21.33 -10.29
N LEU A 779 21.74 -20.38 -9.36
CA LEU A 779 22.90 -19.54 -9.06
C LEU A 779 24.10 -20.36 -8.55
N LYS A 780 23.87 -21.38 -7.72
CA LYS A 780 24.92 -22.29 -7.24
C LYS A 780 25.48 -23.18 -8.36
N VAL A 781 24.68 -23.53 -9.37
CA VAL A 781 25.13 -24.28 -10.55
C VAL A 781 25.96 -23.39 -11.49
N LEU A 782 25.54 -22.13 -11.66
CA LEU A 782 26.25 -21.16 -12.50
C LEU A 782 27.58 -20.68 -11.90
N GLN A 783 27.73 -20.75 -10.56
CA GLN A 783 28.95 -20.40 -9.82
C GLN A 783 29.58 -19.04 -10.21
N PRO A 784 28.82 -17.93 -10.25
CA PRO A 784 29.41 -16.60 -10.48
C PRO A 784 30.42 -16.22 -9.38
N VAL A 785 30.23 -16.79 -8.18
CA VAL A 785 31.16 -16.81 -7.06
C VAL A 785 31.13 -18.22 -6.43
N PRO A 786 32.11 -18.62 -5.61
CA PRO A 786 32.05 -19.89 -4.89
C PRO A 786 30.72 -20.03 -4.10
N PRO A 787 30.07 -21.21 -4.08
CA PRO A 787 28.75 -21.38 -3.45
C PRO A 787 28.64 -20.92 -1.99
N SER A 788 29.74 -21.01 -1.22
CA SER A 788 29.80 -20.53 0.18
C SER A 788 29.75 -19.01 0.33
N ARG A 789 29.87 -18.27 -0.77
CA ARG A 789 29.85 -16.79 -0.85
C ARG A 789 28.58 -16.25 -1.50
N ILE A 790 27.62 -17.14 -1.79
CA ILE A 790 26.25 -16.77 -2.20
C ILE A 790 25.39 -16.75 -0.93
N LEU A 791 25.04 -15.55 -0.48
CA LEU A 791 24.39 -15.32 0.81
C LEU A 791 22.95 -14.82 0.60
N PRO A 792 21.93 -15.68 0.78
CA PRO A 792 20.56 -15.19 0.84
C PRO A 792 20.36 -14.36 2.13
N LEU A 793 19.75 -13.18 2.00
CA LEU A 793 19.41 -12.36 3.16
C LEU A 793 18.18 -12.87 3.91
N HIS A 794 17.33 -13.68 3.27
CA HIS A 794 16.29 -14.40 3.99
C HIS A 794 16.90 -15.38 5.02
N GLY A 795 16.41 -15.32 6.26
CA GLY A 795 16.91 -16.12 7.36
C GLY A 795 18.26 -15.67 7.90
N TYR A 796 18.84 -14.59 7.37
CA TYR A 796 20.13 -14.06 7.81
C TYR A 796 20.05 -13.54 9.25
N LYS A 797 21.04 -13.90 10.08
CA LYS A 797 21.01 -13.61 11.52
C LYS A 797 21.55 -12.21 11.81
N THR A 798 20.63 -11.28 12.06
CA THR A 798 20.91 -9.88 12.40
C THR A 798 20.89 -9.59 13.89
N GLY A 799 20.05 -10.27 14.67
CA GLY A 799 19.77 -9.92 16.07
C GLY A 799 18.67 -8.87 16.20
N GLY A 800 18.55 -8.25 17.38
CA GLY A 800 17.43 -7.35 17.71
C GLY A 800 17.51 -5.94 17.13
N TRP A 801 18.61 -5.56 16.47
CA TRP A 801 18.77 -4.22 15.89
C TRP A 801 17.95 -4.02 14.62
N TYR A 802 17.65 -5.10 13.91
CA TYR A 802 16.92 -5.07 12.65
C TYR A 802 15.41 -4.92 12.94
N PRO A 803 14.72 -3.90 12.42
CA PRO A 803 13.36 -3.57 12.87
C PRO A 803 12.38 -4.74 12.66
N PHE A 804 12.34 -5.28 11.44
CA PHE A 804 11.44 -6.37 11.03
C PHE A 804 11.96 -7.77 11.41
N ASN A 805 12.77 -7.91 12.46
CA ASN A 805 13.34 -9.21 12.80
C ASN A 805 12.28 -10.15 13.38
N LYS A 806 12.30 -11.41 12.96
CA LYS A 806 11.59 -12.49 13.66
C LYS A 806 12.61 -13.46 14.23
N LYS A 807 12.61 -13.63 15.56
CA LYS A 807 13.58 -14.48 16.28
C LYS A 807 15.05 -14.10 15.96
N GLY A 808 15.34 -12.80 15.80
CA GLY A 808 16.67 -12.28 15.50
C GLY A 808 17.19 -12.56 14.09
N ARG A 809 16.28 -12.84 13.14
CA ARG A 809 16.60 -13.06 11.72
C ARG A 809 15.75 -12.18 10.82
N ILE A 810 16.24 -11.91 9.61
CA ILE A 810 15.45 -11.29 8.54
C ILE A 810 14.44 -12.32 8.04
N ASP A 811 13.16 -12.10 8.30
CA ASP A 811 12.09 -12.97 7.80
C ASP A 811 11.73 -12.63 6.35
N ASP A 812 11.40 -11.37 6.10
CA ASP A 812 11.03 -10.88 4.78
C ASP A 812 12.15 -10.02 4.16
N PRO A 813 12.85 -10.51 3.13
CA PRO A 813 13.94 -9.77 2.51
C PRO A 813 13.47 -8.52 1.74
N LYS A 814 12.17 -8.26 1.54
CA LYS A 814 11.72 -6.96 0.98
C LYS A 814 12.07 -5.80 1.92
N SER A 815 12.09 -6.04 3.23
CA SER A 815 12.41 -4.99 4.21
C SER A 815 13.84 -4.45 4.12
N THR A 816 14.78 -5.15 3.44
CA THR A 816 16.19 -4.76 3.42
C THR A 816 16.44 -3.45 2.67
N ALA A 817 15.61 -3.11 1.69
CA ALA A 817 15.71 -1.85 0.96
C ALA A 817 15.40 -0.66 1.87
N ALA A 818 14.28 -0.71 2.59
CA ALA A 818 13.91 0.33 3.57
C ALA A 818 14.92 0.41 4.73
N VAL A 819 15.37 -0.72 5.27
CA VAL A 819 16.36 -0.74 6.37
C VAL A 819 17.74 -0.26 5.89
N GLY A 820 18.15 -0.57 4.66
CA GLY A 820 19.39 -0.04 4.11
C GLY A 820 19.33 1.47 3.90
N ALA A 821 18.21 2.00 3.40
CA ALA A 821 18.00 3.45 3.29
C ALA A 821 18.01 4.13 4.66
N MET A 822 17.42 3.50 5.69
CA MET A 822 17.50 3.94 7.07
C MET A 822 18.96 4.04 7.55
N LEU A 823 19.78 3.02 7.29
CA LEU A 823 21.21 3.05 7.63
C LEU A 823 21.96 4.15 6.87
N CYS A 824 21.64 4.40 5.60
CA CYS A 824 22.22 5.52 4.85
C CYS A 824 21.88 6.87 5.52
N LEU A 825 20.60 7.12 5.82
CA LEU A 825 20.17 8.35 6.47
C LEU A 825 20.84 8.55 7.83
N MET A 826 20.88 7.51 8.65
CA MET A 826 21.51 7.57 9.96
C MET A 826 23.04 7.78 9.86
N ALA A 827 23.69 7.20 8.84
CA ALA A 827 25.11 7.42 8.58
C ALA A 827 25.39 8.87 8.12
N GLU A 828 24.54 9.45 7.26
CA GLU A 828 24.65 10.85 6.81
C GLU A 828 24.61 11.84 7.98
N ASN A 829 23.75 11.55 8.95
CA ASN A 829 23.56 12.39 10.13
C ASN A 829 24.47 11.99 11.32
N ALA A 830 25.47 11.12 11.09
CA ALA A 830 26.39 10.61 12.12
C ALA A 830 25.69 10.02 13.37
N ARG A 831 24.51 9.41 13.19
CA ARG A 831 23.70 8.79 14.26
C ARG A 831 24.06 7.32 14.54
N LEU A 832 24.95 6.72 13.74
CA LEU A 832 25.46 5.37 13.96
C LEU A 832 26.83 5.43 14.65
N LEU A 833 26.91 4.89 15.86
CA LEU A 833 28.17 4.79 16.61
C LEU A 833 29.13 3.83 15.88
N ASN A 834 30.40 4.22 15.77
CA ASN A 834 31.51 3.41 15.23
C ASN A 834 31.28 2.81 13.83
N PHE A 835 30.32 3.37 13.07
CA PHE A 835 30.04 3.01 11.69
C PHE A 835 30.13 4.24 10.79
N TYR A 836 31.28 4.42 10.15
CA TYR A 836 31.56 5.56 9.27
C TYR A 836 31.43 5.15 7.81
N PHE A 837 30.44 5.70 7.11
CA PHE A 837 30.10 5.30 5.75
C PHE A 837 29.92 6.53 4.84
N SER A 838 30.56 6.55 3.67
CA SER A 838 30.45 7.65 2.70
C SER A 838 29.24 7.47 1.76
N THR A 839 28.03 7.72 2.26
CA THR A 839 26.77 7.59 1.48
C THR A 839 26.71 8.48 0.24
N GLY A 840 27.31 9.68 0.28
CA GLY A 840 27.31 10.65 -0.83
C GLY A 840 27.96 10.14 -2.13
N ASN A 841 28.64 9.00 -2.08
CA ASN A 841 29.20 8.35 -3.27
C ASN A 841 28.17 7.49 -4.04
N PHE A 842 26.98 7.25 -3.50
CA PHE A 842 25.89 6.60 -4.21
C PHE A 842 25.18 7.57 -5.14
N LYS A 843 25.77 7.78 -6.33
CA LYS A 843 25.16 8.59 -7.39
C LYS A 843 24.31 7.72 -8.30
N THR A 844 23.13 8.19 -8.69
CA THR A 844 22.31 7.52 -9.70
C THR A 844 22.72 7.95 -11.10
N TYR A 845 22.82 7.00 -12.04
CA TYR A 845 23.12 7.27 -13.45
C TYR A 845 22.20 6.43 -14.36
N SER A 846 22.15 6.78 -15.66
CA SER A 846 21.26 6.10 -16.62
C SER A 846 21.86 4.76 -17.07
N THR A 847 21.03 3.73 -17.19
CA THR A 847 21.40 2.43 -17.80
C THR A 847 21.14 2.39 -19.30
N VAL A 848 20.53 3.44 -19.87
CA VAL A 848 20.28 3.56 -21.31
C VAL A 848 21.61 3.83 -22.01
N ARG A 849 22.16 2.83 -22.71
CA ARG A 849 23.41 2.95 -23.50
C ARG A 849 23.20 2.72 -24.99
N TYR A 850 22.38 1.73 -25.35
CA TYR A 850 22.03 1.40 -26.73
C TYR A 850 20.51 1.42 -26.88
N LEU A 851 19.98 2.38 -27.63
CA LEU A 851 18.54 2.58 -27.85
C LEU A 851 18.19 2.13 -29.29
N GLY A 852 17.15 1.33 -29.43
CA GLY A 852 16.82 0.70 -30.71
C GLY A 852 15.42 0.07 -30.76
N MET A 853 15.12 -0.59 -31.88
CA MET A 853 13.87 -1.35 -32.03
C MET A 853 13.92 -2.64 -31.21
N LEU A 854 12.88 -2.84 -30.42
CA LEU A 854 12.72 -3.99 -29.53
C LEU A 854 11.92 -5.08 -30.24
N ASP A 855 12.43 -6.30 -30.25
CA ASP A 855 11.71 -7.46 -30.77
C ASP A 855 10.69 -8.04 -29.77
N ASN A 856 9.99 -9.11 -30.18
CA ASN A 856 9.00 -9.78 -29.33
C ASN A 856 9.61 -10.53 -28.14
N ASN A 857 10.92 -10.81 -28.17
CA ASN A 857 11.65 -11.45 -27.08
C ASN A 857 12.27 -10.43 -26.11
N ASN A 858 11.95 -9.13 -26.28
CA ASN A 858 12.56 -8.02 -25.57
C ASN A 858 14.10 -8.01 -25.69
N THR A 859 14.61 -8.22 -26.91
CA THR A 859 16.02 -8.06 -27.28
C THR A 859 16.19 -7.04 -28.40
N ILE A 860 17.40 -6.52 -28.57
CA ILE A 860 17.76 -5.56 -29.62
C ILE A 860 18.95 -6.15 -30.38
N SER A 861 18.75 -6.46 -31.66
CA SER A 861 19.81 -6.92 -32.54
C SER A 861 20.76 -5.77 -32.88
N ASP A 862 22.00 -6.06 -33.30
CA ASP A 862 22.98 -5.00 -33.57
C ASP A 862 22.57 -4.09 -34.74
N ASN A 863 21.75 -4.60 -35.67
CA ASN A 863 21.19 -3.83 -36.79
C ASN A 863 20.02 -2.93 -36.36
N ASP A 864 19.38 -3.25 -35.24
CA ASP A 864 18.21 -2.53 -34.73
C ASP A 864 18.58 -1.45 -33.70
N VAL A 865 19.88 -1.27 -33.41
CA VAL A 865 20.38 -0.19 -32.56
C VAL A 865 20.48 1.11 -33.35
N TYR A 866 19.69 2.11 -32.97
CA TYR A 866 19.64 3.42 -33.63
C TYR A 866 20.59 4.43 -32.99
N TYR A 867 20.72 4.39 -31.66
CA TYR A 867 21.61 5.27 -30.92
C TYR A 867 22.54 4.43 -30.04
N ARG A 868 23.84 4.77 -30.06
CA ARG A 868 24.92 4.02 -29.40
C ARG A 868 25.66 4.88 -28.39
N ASP A 869 26.25 4.22 -27.39
CA ASP A 869 27.14 4.82 -26.38
C ASP A 869 26.56 6.06 -25.70
N ILE A 870 25.24 6.05 -25.48
CA ILE A 870 24.48 7.13 -24.86
C ILE A 870 25.08 7.43 -23.48
N GLN A 871 25.46 8.68 -23.26
CA GLN A 871 25.98 9.14 -21.98
C GLN A 871 24.86 9.41 -20.99
N ASP A 872 25.22 9.73 -19.74
CA ASP A 872 24.23 10.03 -18.70
C ASP A 872 23.36 11.24 -19.02
N LYS A 873 23.72 12.09 -19.97
CA LYS A 873 22.81 13.07 -20.57
C LYS A 873 22.59 12.66 -22.02
N PHE A 874 21.38 12.24 -22.36
CA PHE A 874 21.07 11.85 -23.73
C PHE A 874 20.59 13.05 -24.55
N GLU A 875 21.44 13.49 -25.48
CA GLU A 875 21.06 14.42 -26.56
C GLU A 875 21.06 13.62 -27.86
N PRO A 876 19.89 13.34 -28.46
CA PRO A 876 19.83 12.64 -29.74
C PRO A 876 20.64 13.38 -30.81
N ASP A 877 21.45 12.65 -31.58
CA ASP A 877 22.21 13.21 -32.70
C ASP A 877 21.22 13.77 -33.76
N PRO A 878 21.33 15.07 -34.11
CA PRO A 878 20.42 15.71 -35.06
C PRO A 878 20.44 15.11 -36.47
N ASP A 879 21.48 14.35 -36.83
CA ASP A 879 21.61 13.73 -38.16
C ASP A 879 21.15 12.26 -38.18
N THR A 880 20.78 11.70 -37.03
CA THR A 880 20.34 10.30 -36.93
C THR A 880 18.84 10.14 -37.22
N TYR A 881 18.53 9.40 -38.28
CA TYR A 881 17.18 8.95 -38.63
C TYR A 881 17.08 7.43 -38.55
N PHE A 882 15.91 6.92 -38.18
CA PHE A 882 15.60 5.50 -38.30
C PHE A 882 14.30 5.28 -39.10
N GLU A 883 14.23 4.13 -39.76
CA GLU A 883 13.12 3.78 -40.63
C GLU A 883 12.00 3.08 -39.87
N VAL A 884 10.77 3.47 -40.16
CA VAL A 884 9.55 2.92 -39.56
C VAL A 884 8.60 2.51 -40.67
N ARG A 885 8.25 1.21 -40.66
CA ARG A 885 7.31 0.59 -41.61
C ARG A 885 5.94 0.30 -41.01
N GLY A 886 5.75 0.58 -39.72
CA GLY A 886 4.53 0.29 -38.98
C GLY A 886 4.61 0.73 -37.53
N GLY A 887 3.77 0.17 -36.66
CA GLY A 887 3.93 0.36 -35.23
C GLY A 887 5.22 -0.31 -34.73
N ILE A 888 6.01 0.38 -33.92
CA ILE A 888 7.26 -0.15 -33.36
C ILE A 888 7.33 0.06 -31.86
N ARG A 889 8.07 -0.81 -31.17
CA ARG A 889 8.48 -0.64 -29.78
C ARG A 889 9.95 -0.25 -29.76
N LEU A 890 10.28 0.81 -29.05
CA LEU A 890 11.67 1.18 -28.78
C LEU A 890 12.03 0.75 -27.36
N GLY A 891 13.20 0.16 -27.23
CA GLY A 891 13.77 -0.24 -25.96
C GLY A 891 15.25 0.06 -25.90
N PHE A 892 15.87 -0.28 -24.78
CA PHE A 892 17.31 -0.10 -24.58
C PHE A 892 17.99 -1.31 -23.94
N ARG A 893 19.28 -1.45 -24.20
CA ARG A 893 20.19 -2.37 -23.50
C ARG A 893 21.41 -1.60 -23.00
N GLN A 894 22.05 -2.07 -21.93
CA GLN A 894 23.22 -1.41 -21.35
C GLN A 894 24.55 -1.85 -21.97
N LEU A 895 24.65 -3.10 -22.42
CA LEU A 895 25.87 -3.67 -23.01
C LEU A 895 25.72 -3.84 -24.52
N ASP A 896 26.84 -3.67 -25.25
CA ASP A 896 26.90 -3.91 -26.70
C ASP A 896 26.96 -5.42 -26.99
N ASN A 897 25.86 -6.12 -26.73
CA ASN A 897 25.73 -7.55 -26.93
C ASN A 897 24.28 -7.90 -27.29
N ALA A 898 24.08 -8.46 -28.49
CA ALA A 898 22.76 -8.84 -29.02
C ALA A 898 21.97 -9.80 -28.11
N ARG A 899 22.65 -10.58 -27.27
CA ARG A 899 22.01 -11.50 -26.32
C ARG A 899 21.61 -10.83 -25.00
N TRP A 900 22.06 -9.60 -24.74
CA TRP A 900 21.73 -8.90 -23.50
C TRP A 900 20.23 -8.55 -23.48
N PRO A 901 19.50 -8.90 -22.41
CA PRO A 901 18.08 -8.53 -22.30
C PRO A 901 17.91 -7.01 -22.40
N ALA A 902 16.90 -6.58 -23.16
CA ALA A 902 16.57 -5.17 -23.34
C ALA A 902 15.26 -4.82 -22.61
N SER A 903 15.13 -3.54 -22.25
CA SER A 903 13.95 -3.01 -21.56
C SER A 903 13.14 -2.09 -22.47
N PRO A 904 11.79 -2.19 -22.48
CA PRO A 904 10.93 -1.27 -23.23
C PRO A 904 10.98 0.15 -22.65
N LEU A 905 10.90 1.14 -23.55
CA LEU A 905 10.92 2.56 -23.20
C LEU A 905 9.81 3.36 -23.90
N TYR A 906 9.67 3.25 -25.22
CA TYR A 906 8.66 3.99 -25.99
C TYR A 906 7.86 3.07 -26.91
N THR A 907 6.62 3.44 -27.20
CA THR A 907 5.81 2.83 -28.26
C THR A 907 5.41 3.88 -29.28
N LEU A 908 5.61 3.55 -30.55
CA LEU A 908 5.14 4.32 -31.69
C LEU A 908 4.00 3.58 -32.38
N ARG A 909 2.84 4.24 -32.53
CA ARG A 909 1.67 3.70 -33.24
C ARG A 909 1.25 4.61 -34.39
N ILE A 910 0.88 4.01 -35.52
CA ILE A 910 0.26 4.70 -36.64
C ILE A 910 -1.23 4.84 -36.34
N LYS A 911 -1.71 6.07 -36.10
CA LYS A 911 -3.14 6.34 -35.81
C LYS A 911 -3.94 6.60 -37.08
N ASN A 912 -3.30 7.16 -38.11
CA ASN A 912 -3.99 7.52 -39.34
C ASN A 912 -4.11 6.31 -40.29
N PRO A 913 -5.32 5.83 -40.60
CA PRO A 913 -5.52 4.67 -41.48
C PRO A 913 -4.96 4.88 -42.90
N LYS A 914 -4.99 6.13 -43.41
CA LYS A 914 -4.43 6.46 -44.73
C LYS A 914 -2.91 6.34 -44.74
N LEU A 915 -2.26 6.81 -43.66
CA LEU A 915 -0.81 6.67 -43.51
C LEU A 915 -0.44 5.19 -43.36
N ALA A 916 -1.21 4.41 -42.60
CA ALA A 916 -1.01 2.96 -42.48
C ALA A 916 -1.13 2.26 -43.84
N GLN A 917 -2.12 2.62 -44.66
CA GLN A 917 -2.30 2.09 -46.02
C GLN A 917 -1.19 2.52 -46.98
N GLN A 918 -0.60 3.71 -46.79
CA GLN A 918 0.56 4.15 -47.58
C GLN A 918 1.82 3.37 -47.20
N LEU A 919 2.05 3.15 -45.90
CA LEU A 919 3.17 2.36 -45.38
C LEU A 919 3.07 0.87 -45.72
N SER A 920 1.89 0.36 -46.06
CA SER A 920 1.74 -1.02 -46.55
C SER A 920 2.12 -1.20 -48.03
N GLN A 921 2.53 -0.14 -48.73
CA GLN A 921 3.05 -0.22 -50.10
C GLN A 921 4.54 -0.56 -50.09
N GLU A 922 5.02 -1.33 -51.08
CA GLU A 922 6.34 -1.99 -51.06
C GLU A 922 7.53 -1.06 -50.77
N ASP A 923 7.52 0.18 -51.27
CA ASP A 923 8.67 1.11 -51.17
C ASP A 923 8.51 2.24 -50.14
N SER A 924 7.38 2.30 -49.43
CA SER A 924 7.06 3.42 -48.53
C SER A 924 7.65 3.20 -47.13
N VAL A 925 8.48 4.14 -46.66
CA VAL A 925 9.03 4.12 -45.29
C VAL A 925 8.92 5.49 -44.63
N LEU A 926 8.70 5.50 -43.32
CA LEU A 926 8.73 6.73 -42.53
C LEU A 926 10.12 6.88 -41.90
N HIS A 927 10.84 7.93 -42.24
CA HIS A 927 12.06 8.33 -41.53
C HIS A 927 11.68 9.16 -40.32
N ILE A 928 12.18 8.78 -39.14
CA ILE A 928 11.88 9.44 -37.87
C ILE A 928 13.16 9.92 -37.22
N LYS A 929 13.11 11.15 -36.72
CA LYS A 929 14.14 11.76 -35.89
C LYS A 929 13.57 12.11 -34.51
N LEU A 930 14.29 11.71 -33.48
CA LEU A 930 13.96 12.05 -32.10
C LEU A 930 14.70 13.31 -31.67
N GLY A 931 14.05 14.10 -30.83
CA GLY A 931 14.66 15.21 -30.11
C GLY A 931 14.24 15.17 -28.65
N GLU A 932 14.87 16.03 -27.85
CA GLU A 932 14.54 16.17 -26.42
C GLU A 932 13.28 17.03 -26.23
N GLU A 933 12.45 16.65 -25.27
CA GLU A 933 11.35 17.47 -24.76
C GLU A 933 11.87 18.41 -23.67
N ARG A 934 12.07 19.68 -24.01
CA ARG A 934 12.42 20.72 -23.03
C ARG A 934 11.17 21.10 -22.25
N GLY A 935 11.13 20.74 -20.96
CA GLY A 935 10.03 21.08 -20.07
C GLY A 935 9.82 22.60 -19.93
N ALA A 936 8.57 23.02 -19.77
CA ALA A 936 8.19 24.42 -19.56
C ALA A 936 8.42 24.94 -18.11
N SER A 937 8.97 24.12 -17.22
CA SER A 937 9.18 24.47 -15.81
C SER A 937 10.55 25.11 -15.58
N GLY A 938 10.58 26.40 -15.22
CA GLY A 938 11.78 27.19 -14.92
C GLY A 938 12.52 26.84 -13.62
N HIS A 939 12.59 25.57 -13.23
CA HIS A 939 13.50 25.13 -12.17
C HIS A 939 14.81 24.65 -12.81
N ASN A 940 15.89 25.38 -12.52
CA ASN A 940 17.29 25.02 -12.83
C ASN A 940 17.68 23.73 -12.09
N ASP A 941 17.22 22.58 -12.60
CA ASP A 941 17.70 21.28 -12.16
C ASP A 941 17.94 20.45 -13.42
N ASP A 942 19.19 20.47 -13.91
CA ASP A 942 19.67 19.83 -15.14
C ASP A 942 19.45 18.29 -15.20
N ASN A 943 18.81 17.71 -14.18
CA ASN A 943 18.59 16.29 -13.98
C ASN A 943 17.15 15.79 -14.23
N LYS A 944 16.15 16.66 -14.45
CA LYS A 944 14.74 16.26 -14.25
C LYS A 944 13.99 15.59 -15.41
N SER A 945 14.45 15.56 -16.67
CA SER A 945 13.71 14.80 -17.71
C SER A 945 14.46 14.59 -19.04
N GLU A 946 14.80 13.33 -19.36
CA GLU A 946 15.23 12.88 -20.70
C GLU A 946 14.02 12.37 -21.52
N LYS A 947 12.88 13.08 -21.50
CA LYS A 947 11.74 12.70 -22.33
C LYS A 947 12.07 12.97 -23.80
N LEU A 948 11.89 11.97 -24.64
CA LEU A 948 12.05 12.06 -26.09
C LEU A 948 10.72 12.42 -26.75
N ARG A 949 10.80 13.18 -27.83
CA ARG A 949 9.69 13.51 -28.73
C ARG A 949 10.09 13.32 -30.18
N ILE A 950 9.11 13.14 -31.07
CA ILE A 950 9.36 13.17 -32.52
C ILE A 950 9.67 14.61 -32.93
N GLU A 951 10.91 14.88 -33.30
CA GLU A 951 11.38 16.18 -33.76
C GLU A 951 11.02 16.39 -35.23
N GLU A 952 11.41 15.44 -36.08
CA GLU A 952 11.13 15.45 -37.52
C GLU A 952 10.63 14.08 -37.98
N MET A 953 9.85 14.08 -39.05
CA MET A 953 9.41 12.85 -39.70
C MET A 953 9.19 13.12 -41.19
N GLU A 954 9.61 12.18 -42.03
CA GLU A 954 9.52 12.29 -43.49
C GLU A 954 9.04 10.96 -44.08
N LEU A 955 8.06 11.01 -44.99
CA LEU A 955 7.63 9.82 -45.73
C LEU A 955 8.42 9.73 -47.03
N ILE A 956 9.27 8.72 -47.12
CA ILE A 956 10.06 8.42 -48.31
C ILE A 956 9.21 7.56 -49.26
N ASN A 957 9.25 7.88 -50.56
CA ASN A 957 8.52 7.22 -51.65
C ASN A 957 6.98 7.23 -51.55
N GLY A 958 6.40 8.00 -50.62
CA GLY A 958 4.96 8.20 -50.49
C GLY A 958 4.44 9.50 -51.11
N LYS A 959 3.11 9.61 -51.29
CA LYS A 959 2.45 10.84 -51.77
C LYS A 959 1.84 11.62 -50.61
N GLY A 960 2.27 12.88 -50.44
CA GLY A 960 1.71 13.85 -49.49
C GLY A 960 2.54 14.02 -48.21
N GLY A 961 2.35 15.14 -47.50
CA GLY A 961 3.03 15.43 -46.25
C GLY A 961 2.47 14.62 -45.07
N VAL A 962 3.34 14.20 -44.15
CA VAL A 962 2.95 13.51 -42.92
C VAL A 962 2.60 14.55 -41.85
N ASN A 963 1.47 14.37 -41.14
CA ASN A 963 1.12 15.20 -39.98
C ASN A 963 1.45 14.45 -38.68
N LYS A 964 2.11 15.12 -37.71
CA LYS A 964 2.52 14.53 -36.43
C LYS A 964 1.32 13.91 -35.68
N ASN A 965 0.13 14.48 -35.86
CA ASN A 965 -1.11 13.98 -35.28
C ASN A 965 -1.56 12.61 -35.84
N GLY A 966 -0.98 12.16 -36.96
CA GLY A 966 -1.20 10.83 -37.52
C GLY A 966 -0.43 9.72 -36.82
N LEU A 967 0.47 10.06 -35.90
CA LEU A 967 1.28 9.16 -35.11
C LEU A 967 0.99 9.33 -33.61
N SER A 968 1.30 8.29 -32.84
CA SER A 968 1.32 8.34 -31.39
C SER A 968 2.68 7.85 -30.92
N PHE A 969 3.49 8.73 -30.34
CA PHE A 969 4.73 8.38 -29.68
C PHE A 969 4.56 8.62 -28.18
N LYS A 970 4.54 7.54 -27.41
CA LYS A 970 4.32 7.61 -25.96
C LYS A 970 5.38 6.81 -25.22
N LEU A 971 5.74 7.29 -24.04
CA LEU A 971 6.45 6.46 -23.06
C LEU A 971 5.60 5.21 -22.83
N ASN A 972 6.21 4.04 -22.92
CA ASN A 972 5.58 2.78 -22.58
C ASN A 972 6.65 1.82 -22.12
N THR A 973 6.70 1.68 -20.81
CA THR A 973 7.73 0.98 -20.08
C THR A 973 7.23 -0.38 -19.59
N LEU A 974 6.01 -0.78 -19.98
CA LEU A 974 5.47 -2.10 -19.67
C LEU A 974 6.13 -3.16 -20.55
N ALA A 975 6.62 -4.24 -19.93
CA ALA A 975 7.04 -5.43 -20.65
C ALA A 975 5.80 -6.18 -21.15
N ASP A 976 5.74 -6.46 -22.45
CA ASP A 976 4.72 -7.34 -23.01
C ASP A 976 5.05 -8.78 -22.60
N SER A 977 4.15 -9.42 -21.85
CA SER A 977 4.27 -10.82 -21.42
C SER A 977 3.88 -11.80 -22.55
N GLY A 978 3.80 -11.34 -23.80
CA GLY A 978 3.39 -12.13 -24.96
C GLY A 978 1.88 -12.20 -25.15
N ILE A 979 1.11 -11.43 -24.37
CA ILE A 979 -0.36 -11.52 -24.27
C ILE A 979 -1.06 -10.38 -25.03
N GLY A 980 -0.31 -9.42 -25.59
CA GLY A 980 -0.82 -8.50 -26.63
C GLY A 980 -1.78 -7.39 -26.15
N GLU A 981 -1.95 -7.21 -24.83
CA GLU A 981 -2.73 -6.12 -24.25
C GLU A 981 -1.84 -5.00 -23.66
N THR A 982 -2.37 -3.77 -23.57
CA THR A 982 -1.72 -2.63 -22.90
C THR A 982 -1.86 -2.67 -21.37
N SER A 983 -2.13 -3.85 -20.82
CA SER A 983 -2.42 -4.09 -19.41
C SER A 983 -1.64 -5.29 -18.92
N TYR A 984 -1.22 -5.23 -17.67
CA TYR A 984 -0.52 -6.32 -17.00
C TYR A 984 -1.49 -7.50 -16.73
N TRP A 985 -0.99 -8.74 -16.70
CA TRP A 985 -1.83 -9.94 -16.64
C TRP A 985 -2.73 -10.03 -15.40
N LEU A 986 -2.30 -9.47 -14.25
CA LEU A 986 -3.14 -9.36 -13.05
C LEU A 986 -4.32 -8.38 -13.22
N ASP A 987 -4.20 -7.43 -14.15
CA ASP A 987 -5.24 -6.44 -14.42
C ASP A 987 -6.11 -6.81 -15.63
N SER A 988 -5.56 -7.51 -16.63
CA SER A 988 -6.33 -8.04 -17.76
C SER A 988 -7.03 -9.37 -17.46
N GLY A 989 -6.48 -10.16 -16.53
CA GLY A 989 -6.89 -11.53 -16.26
C GLY A 989 -6.48 -12.55 -17.32
N SER A 990 -5.66 -12.15 -18.28
CA SER A 990 -5.21 -13.02 -19.37
C SER A 990 -3.94 -13.76 -18.95
N VAL A 991 -4.05 -15.07 -18.76
CA VAL A 991 -2.96 -15.93 -18.24
C VAL A 991 -2.46 -16.96 -19.24
N LEU A 992 -3.16 -17.16 -20.35
CA LEU A 992 -2.68 -17.99 -21.46
C LEU A 992 -1.68 -17.21 -22.31
N GLY A 993 -0.48 -17.77 -22.46
CA GLY A 993 0.46 -17.34 -23.49
C GLY A 993 -0.08 -17.67 -24.89
N LYS A 994 0.48 -17.01 -25.90
CA LYS A 994 0.23 -17.35 -27.31
C LYS A 994 0.93 -18.63 -27.75
#